data_AF-A0A1W0A375-F1
#
_entry.id   AF-A0A1W0A375-F1
#
_cell.length_a   1.000
_cell.length_b   1.000
_cell.length_c   1.000
_cell.angle_alpha   90.00
_cell.angle_beta   90.00
_cell.angle_gamma   90.00
#
_symmetry.space_group_name_H-M   'P 1'
#
loop_
_entity.id
_entity.type
_entity.pdbx_description
1 polymer ?
#
loop_
_entity_poly.entity_id
_entity_poly.type
_entity_poly.pdbx_seq_one_letter_code
_entity_poly.pdbx_strand_id
1 'polypeptide(L)'
;MSSGTKKGKKMKTIKVNMTLAKYEVIKKIAKDRGWKMITDETDKAAIAQCNLHWIDVPDFLNTFKHMHPFQKVNHFPGMSNLARKSKLARNFQRMTKLFPDQYDFCPKTWILPFDYTDFSQQFNQDGVSNRAFIIKPDHSCQGRGVFLTKNLKEVNKTDIFVAQRYILSPLLIAQKKFDLRIYVLISSISPLRVYLFQDGLVRMCTANYTAPNSENMEQKFMHLTNYAINKLSNNFEKNKDQAEDGEGSKRSLRWFFSWLEEKYPKDSVDELWHNIGDICLKSIIAVQPTIAQEYQSTFAKFSKPLAEDCNVNANSNSFALLGMDVLVDENLKPWLLEVNHLPSFHCDSPLDWNIKERLLNQTLDLMQLSVEDKVQYDLNQSKHIQRRLYGDKSDDNQDENTSEAGPETVANTAESPRQLRRDDLKKALTAFYTDMNPEKCKDIPLIIQKFFNNQDELHTSLVAKYTKGIFDYAPKWDGEELIDFVRLYPPPIVTQKNCIYKKMLDACQSSIQDQLLRLTAPLHRKGDDGKLPPLKGGVKKELGRDCFGYTGTDKIRELELKEKKPLAMPGPAQVAAAARLMMGHSSKNLDVAIPSRPTSQNTLPPPRRDGVQYGLAYRERLEGLKNKPTIAMTQITFGGFS
;
A
#
# COMPACT_ATOMS: atom_id res chain seq x y z
N MET A 1 18.33 -58.44 2.56
CA MET A 1 18.80 -57.15 1.98
C MET A 1 17.58 -56.36 1.54
N SER A 2 17.20 -55.34 2.31
CA SER A 2 16.08 -54.43 1.97
C SER A 2 16.69 -53.17 1.36
N SER A 3 16.45 -52.97 0.06
CA SER A 3 16.93 -51.82 -0.71
C SER A 3 16.11 -50.58 -0.34
N GLY A 4 16.60 -49.83 0.66
CA GLY A 4 16.10 -48.49 0.97
C GLY A 4 16.33 -47.56 -0.21
N THR A 5 15.28 -47.33 -1.00
CA THR A 5 15.23 -46.27 -2.00
C THR A 5 15.34 -44.93 -1.28
N LYS A 6 16.50 -44.26 -1.43
CA LYS A 6 16.68 -42.86 -1.00
C LYS A 6 15.61 -42.01 -1.69
N LYS A 7 14.57 -41.61 -0.94
CA LYS A 7 13.61 -40.60 -1.39
C LYS A 7 14.40 -39.36 -1.81
N GLY A 8 14.37 -39.02 -3.11
CA GLY A 8 14.98 -37.80 -3.63
C GLY A 8 14.53 -36.59 -2.82
N LYS A 9 15.49 -35.74 -2.42
CA LYS A 9 15.24 -34.48 -1.70
C LYS A 9 14.25 -33.67 -2.53
N LYS A 10 13.00 -33.51 -2.07
CA LYS A 10 12.00 -32.67 -2.77
C LYS A 10 12.59 -31.27 -2.91
N MET A 11 12.76 -30.79 -4.16
CA MET A 11 13.15 -29.40 -4.41
C MET A 11 12.14 -28.48 -3.71
N LYS A 12 12.64 -27.58 -2.87
CA LYS A 12 11.79 -26.63 -2.18
C LYS A 12 11.36 -25.57 -3.19
N THR A 13 10.05 -25.30 -3.28
CA THR A 13 9.49 -24.32 -4.21
C THR A 13 8.86 -23.16 -3.45
N ILE A 14 8.82 -21.98 -4.09
CA ILE A 14 8.10 -20.82 -3.58
C ILE A 14 6.61 -21.16 -3.51
N LYS A 15 5.98 -20.80 -2.39
CA LYS A 15 4.55 -20.94 -2.15
C LYS A 15 3.88 -19.57 -2.21
N VAL A 16 2.80 -19.45 -2.99
CA VAL A 16 2.04 -18.20 -3.10
C VAL A 16 0.61 -18.43 -2.65
N ASN A 17 0.15 -17.63 -1.71
CA ASN A 17 -1.24 -17.56 -1.32
C ASN A 17 -2.04 -16.73 -2.35
N MET A 18 -3.02 -17.36 -2.97
CA MET A 18 -3.88 -16.83 -4.02
C MET A 18 -5.37 -16.86 -3.66
N THR A 19 -5.72 -17.09 -2.39
CA THR A 19 -7.13 -17.13 -1.96
C THR A 19 -7.87 -15.84 -2.28
N LEU A 20 -7.20 -14.71 -2.14
CA LEU A 20 -7.73 -13.38 -2.44
C LEU A 20 -7.27 -12.82 -3.80
N ALA A 21 -6.73 -13.66 -4.68
CA ALA A 21 -6.29 -13.29 -6.02
C ALA A 21 -7.41 -13.52 -7.04
N LYS A 22 -7.82 -12.46 -7.74
CA LYS A 22 -8.94 -12.46 -8.69
C LYS A 22 -8.49 -12.68 -10.13
N TYR A 23 -7.29 -12.24 -10.49
CA TYR A 23 -6.89 -12.16 -11.89
C TYR A 23 -6.13 -13.40 -12.36
N GLU A 24 -6.41 -13.85 -13.58
CA GLU A 24 -5.76 -15.04 -14.15
C GLU A 24 -4.28 -14.82 -14.50
N VAL A 25 -3.89 -13.59 -14.83
CA VAL A 25 -2.51 -13.27 -15.21
C VAL A 25 -1.50 -13.63 -14.10
N ILE A 26 -1.81 -13.36 -12.83
CA ILE A 26 -0.89 -13.70 -11.73
C ILE A 26 -0.84 -15.22 -11.47
N LYS A 27 -1.97 -15.93 -11.68
CA LYS A 27 -2.05 -17.39 -11.57
C LYS A 27 -1.21 -18.06 -12.67
N LYS A 28 -1.33 -17.56 -13.90
CA LYS A 28 -0.49 -17.99 -15.03
C LYS A 28 0.99 -17.78 -14.72
N ILE A 29 1.38 -16.59 -14.26
CA ILE A 29 2.78 -16.28 -13.91
C ILE A 29 3.31 -17.23 -12.83
N ALA A 30 2.54 -17.48 -11.76
CA ALA A 30 2.96 -18.41 -10.73
C ALA A 30 3.13 -19.85 -11.26
N LYS A 31 2.23 -20.29 -12.15
CA LYS A 31 2.34 -21.58 -12.83
C LYS A 31 3.60 -21.66 -13.70
N ASP A 32 3.86 -20.64 -14.51
CA ASP A 32 5.02 -20.58 -15.40
C ASP A 32 6.35 -20.53 -14.63
N ARG A 33 6.35 -19.96 -13.42
CA ARG A 33 7.48 -19.96 -12.49
C ARG A 33 7.63 -21.25 -11.69
N GLY A 34 6.75 -22.23 -11.86
CA GLY A 34 6.75 -23.49 -11.10
C GLY A 34 6.44 -23.31 -9.61
N TRP A 35 5.75 -22.22 -9.23
CA TRP A 35 5.40 -21.93 -7.85
C TRP A 35 4.19 -22.72 -7.40
N LYS A 36 4.15 -23.09 -6.11
CA LYS A 36 3.01 -23.78 -5.52
C LYS A 36 1.94 -22.75 -5.12
N MET A 37 0.80 -22.80 -5.80
CA MET A 37 -0.35 -21.95 -5.49
C MET A 37 -1.18 -22.55 -4.35
N ILE A 38 -1.60 -21.70 -3.41
CA ILE A 38 -2.53 -22.03 -2.33
C ILE A 38 -3.83 -21.29 -2.62
N THR A 39 -4.91 -22.04 -2.84
CA THR A 39 -6.22 -21.51 -3.24
C THR A 39 -7.32 -21.84 -2.23
N ASP A 40 -7.08 -22.78 -1.32
CA ASP A 40 -8.03 -23.16 -0.27
C ASP A 40 -7.85 -22.25 0.95
N GLU A 41 -8.89 -21.48 1.29
CA GLU A 41 -8.89 -20.57 2.43
C GLU A 41 -8.94 -21.30 3.77
N THR A 42 -9.39 -22.55 3.79
CA THR A 42 -9.52 -23.36 5.00
C THR A 42 -8.18 -23.95 5.47
N ASP A 43 -7.22 -24.10 4.56
CA ASP A 43 -5.87 -24.59 4.85
C ASP A 43 -4.98 -23.48 5.43
N LYS A 44 -5.29 -23.10 6.67
CA LYS A 44 -4.53 -22.10 7.44
C LYS A 44 -3.06 -22.48 7.58
N ALA A 45 -2.74 -23.78 7.63
CA ALA A 45 -1.37 -24.26 7.75
C ALA A 45 -0.57 -23.99 6.46
N ALA A 46 -1.15 -24.23 5.30
CA ALA A 46 -0.52 -23.86 4.03
C ALA A 46 -0.34 -22.35 3.90
N ILE A 47 -1.36 -21.56 4.26
CA ILE A 47 -1.31 -20.09 4.21
C ILE A 47 -0.19 -19.55 5.09
N ALA A 48 -0.04 -20.05 6.32
CA ALA A 48 1.04 -19.65 7.24
C ALA A 48 2.45 -19.99 6.72
N GLN A 49 2.56 -20.96 5.80
CA GLN A 49 3.82 -21.37 5.20
C GLN A 49 4.12 -20.71 3.84
N CYS A 50 3.24 -19.86 3.33
CA CYS A 50 3.46 -19.21 2.03
C CYS A 50 4.59 -18.17 2.10
N ASN A 51 5.29 -17.94 1.00
CA ASN A 51 6.31 -16.89 0.89
C ASN A 51 5.70 -15.55 0.49
N LEU A 52 4.62 -15.59 -0.30
CA LEU A 52 3.96 -14.40 -0.85
C LEU A 52 2.45 -14.49 -0.66
N HIS A 53 1.85 -13.43 -0.13
CA HIS A 53 0.42 -13.17 -0.19
C HIS A 53 0.12 -12.24 -1.37
N TRP A 54 -0.59 -12.74 -2.38
CA TRP A 54 -1.11 -11.91 -3.47
C TRP A 54 -2.60 -11.63 -3.27
N ILE A 55 -2.95 -10.35 -3.15
CA ILE A 55 -4.30 -9.92 -2.80
C ILE A 55 -4.80 -8.86 -3.78
N ASP A 56 -5.97 -9.10 -4.38
CA ASP A 56 -6.62 -8.20 -5.35
C ASP A 56 -7.92 -7.58 -4.79
N VAL A 57 -8.19 -7.77 -3.49
CA VAL A 57 -9.40 -7.30 -2.81
C VAL A 57 -9.06 -6.27 -1.73
N PRO A 58 -9.98 -5.34 -1.41
CA PRO A 58 -9.72 -4.30 -0.41
C PRO A 58 -9.58 -4.82 1.03
N ASP A 59 -10.09 -6.02 1.34
CA ASP A 59 -10.00 -6.62 2.67
C ASP A 59 -8.69 -7.40 2.87
N PHE A 60 -7.57 -6.68 2.93
CA PHE A 60 -6.24 -7.27 3.11
C PHE A 60 -5.65 -7.07 4.52
N LEU A 61 -6.24 -6.19 5.34
CA LEU A 61 -5.69 -5.81 6.66
C LEU A 61 -5.60 -7.00 7.64
N ASN A 62 -6.54 -7.94 7.55
CA ASN A 62 -6.51 -9.15 8.38
C ASN A 62 -5.31 -10.05 8.07
N THR A 63 -4.79 -10.01 6.83
CA THR A 63 -3.59 -10.78 6.46
C THR A 63 -2.38 -10.35 7.28
N PHE A 64 -2.17 -9.04 7.48
CA PHE A 64 -1.00 -8.51 8.19
C PHE A 64 -0.85 -9.06 9.61
N LYS A 65 -1.96 -9.32 10.31
CA LYS A 65 -1.98 -9.85 11.68
C LYS A 65 -1.30 -11.22 11.77
N HIS A 66 -1.49 -12.05 10.75
CA HIS A 66 -1.03 -13.44 10.73
C HIS A 66 0.27 -13.64 9.96
N MET A 67 0.83 -12.59 9.37
CA MET A 67 2.10 -12.68 8.65
C MET A 67 3.29 -12.96 9.58
N HIS A 68 4.31 -13.59 9.01
CA HIS A 68 5.63 -13.83 9.57
C HIS A 68 6.71 -12.99 8.83
N PRO A 69 7.88 -12.75 9.47
CA PRO A 69 8.96 -11.94 8.91
C PRO A 69 9.52 -12.38 7.55
N PHE A 70 9.42 -13.67 7.20
CA PHE A 70 9.90 -14.18 5.90
C PHE A 70 8.88 -13.98 4.76
N GLN A 71 7.66 -13.56 5.08
CA GLN A 71 6.56 -13.46 4.12
C GLN A 71 6.49 -12.05 3.53
N LYS A 72 6.10 -11.97 2.25
CA LYS A 72 5.80 -10.70 1.58
C LYS A 72 4.32 -10.58 1.21
N VAL A 73 3.82 -9.36 1.07
CA VAL A 73 2.46 -9.04 0.64
C VAL A 73 2.46 -7.84 -0.31
N ASN A 74 1.59 -7.87 -1.32
CA ASN A 74 1.48 -6.82 -2.34
C ASN A 74 0.69 -5.57 -1.90
N HIS A 75 0.64 -5.29 -0.59
CA HIS A 75 0.02 -4.09 -0.02
C HIS A 75 0.81 -3.51 1.15
N PHE A 76 0.81 -2.18 1.27
CA PHE A 76 1.22 -1.49 2.49
C PHE A 76 -0.02 -1.15 3.36
N PRO A 77 0.08 -1.18 4.69
CA PRO A 77 -0.91 -0.54 5.55
C PRO A 77 -0.95 0.97 5.25
N GLY A 78 -2.14 1.57 5.33
CA GLY A 78 -2.31 3.01 5.09
C GLY A 78 -2.48 3.44 3.63
N MET A 79 -2.61 2.52 2.67
CA MET A 79 -2.75 2.89 1.24
C MET A 79 -4.00 3.72 0.93
N SER A 80 -4.99 3.69 1.83
CA SER A 80 -6.14 4.59 1.75
C SER A 80 -5.74 6.08 1.71
N ASN A 81 -4.62 6.46 2.33
CA ASN A 81 -4.13 7.86 2.32
C ASN A 81 -3.72 8.34 0.93
N LEU A 82 -3.33 7.40 0.05
CA LEU A 82 -2.97 7.67 -1.34
C LEU A 82 -4.16 7.43 -2.29
N ALA A 83 -4.96 6.39 -2.03
CA ALA A 83 -6.00 5.96 -2.98
C ALA A 83 -7.38 6.59 -2.77
N ARG A 84 -7.69 7.12 -1.59
CA ARG A 84 -8.95 7.84 -1.36
C ARG A 84 -8.83 9.25 -1.87
N LYS A 85 -9.78 9.68 -2.71
CA LYS A 85 -9.74 10.97 -3.41
C LYS A 85 -9.67 12.14 -2.42
N SER A 86 -10.47 12.10 -1.36
CA SER A 86 -10.48 13.12 -0.30
C SER A 86 -9.16 13.19 0.46
N LYS A 87 -8.59 12.04 0.83
CA LYS A 87 -7.30 11.97 1.54
C LYS A 87 -6.15 12.43 0.65
N LEU A 88 -6.13 12.01 -0.61
CA LEU A 88 -5.14 12.46 -1.59
C LEU A 88 -5.21 13.98 -1.77
N ALA A 89 -6.40 14.53 -1.98
CA ALA A 89 -6.62 15.97 -2.10
C ALA A 89 -6.13 16.72 -0.86
N ARG A 90 -6.42 16.21 0.34
CA ARG A 90 -5.95 16.81 1.61
C ARG A 90 -4.43 16.79 1.73
N ASN A 91 -3.79 15.67 1.37
CA ASN A 91 -2.34 15.55 1.38
C ASN A 91 -1.69 16.52 0.38
N PHE A 92 -2.28 16.70 -0.80
CA PHE A 92 -1.81 17.67 -1.77
C PHE A 92 -2.02 19.10 -1.32
N GLN A 93 -3.19 19.45 -0.78
CA GLN A 93 -3.42 20.79 -0.20
C GLN A 93 -2.39 21.12 0.89
N ARG A 94 -1.99 20.13 1.71
CA ARG A 94 -0.89 20.29 2.68
C ARG A 94 0.45 20.54 1.99
N MET A 95 0.80 19.71 0.99
CA MET A 95 2.07 19.84 0.28
C MET A 95 2.16 21.12 -0.56
N THR A 96 1.06 21.58 -1.18
CA THR A 96 0.99 22.86 -1.89
C THR A 96 1.22 24.05 -0.97
N LYS A 97 0.84 23.98 0.32
CA LYS A 97 1.16 25.04 1.29
C LYS A 97 2.66 25.08 1.65
N LEU A 98 3.33 23.92 1.68
CA LEU A 98 4.75 23.80 2.00
C LEU A 98 5.65 24.06 0.78
N PHE A 99 5.21 23.63 -0.40
CA PHE A 99 5.95 23.68 -1.66
C PHE A 99 5.01 24.05 -2.82
N PRO A 100 4.56 25.33 -2.91
CA PRO A 100 3.58 25.78 -3.91
C PRO A 100 4.02 25.47 -5.34
N ASP A 101 5.27 25.77 -5.67
CA ASP A 101 5.83 25.63 -7.04
C ASP A 101 6.07 24.17 -7.45
N GLN A 102 5.90 23.23 -6.52
CA GLN A 102 6.25 21.83 -6.74
C GLN A 102 5.02 20.93 -6.87
N TYR A 103 3.86 21.38 -6.40
CA TYR A 103 2.59 20.66 -6.37
C TYR A 103 1.50 21.34 -7.22
N ASP A 104 1.87 21.83 -8.42
CA ASP A 104 0.97 22.41 -9.45
C ASP A 104 0.48 21.38 -10.49
N PHE A 105 0.58 20.08 -10.18
CA PHE A 105 0.19 18.99 -11.08
C PHE A 105 -1.18 18.38 -10.74
N CYS A 106 -1.89 18.92 -9.75
CA CYS A 106 -3.26 18.52 -9.42
C CYS A 106 -4.20 19.71 -9.66
N PRO A 107 -5.32 19.53 -10.41
CA PRO A 107 -6.28 20.61 -10.57
C PRO A 107 -6.83 21.07 -9.21
N LYS A 108 -7.21 22.35 -9.11
CA LYS A 108 -7.79 22.88 -7.86
C LYS A 108 -8.96 22.01 -7.40
N THR A 109 -8.88 21.54 -6.16
CA THR A 109 -9.74 20.50 -5.61
C THR A 109 -10.28 20.91 -4.24
N TRP A 110 -11.57 20.65 -4.02
CA TRP A 110 -12.32 20.89 -2.80
C TRP A 110 -12.92 19.58 -2.28
N ILE A 111 -12.85 19.37 -0.97
CA ILE A 111 -13.42 18.20 -0.30
C ILE A 111 -14.75 18.61 0.32
N LEU A 112 -15.85 18.15 -0.26
CA LEU A 112 -17.19 18.49 0.21
C LEU A 112 -17.67 17.49 1.29
N PRO A 113 -18.46 17.93 2.28
CA PRO A 113 -18.95 19.30 2.50
C PRO A 113 -17.96 20.24 3.23
N PHE A 114 -16.78 19.76 3.62
CA PHE A 114 -15.83 20.50 4.46
C PHE A 114 -15.35 21.83 3.83
N ASP A 115 -15.13 21.83 2.51
CA ASP A 115 -14.68 22.99 1.74
C ASP A 115 -15.85 23.69 0.99
N TYR A 116 -17.10 23.42 1.36
CA TYR A 116 -18.27 23.94 0.63
C TYR A 116 -18.27 25.48 0.55
N THR A 117 -17.87 26.18 1.61
CA THR A 117 -17.84 27.64 1.62
C THR A 117 -16.86 28.23 0.60
N ASP A 118 -15.67 27.64 0.44
CA ASP A 118 -14.71 28.08 -0.58
C ASP A 118 -15.15 27.65 -1.99
N PHE A 119 -15.75 26.46 -2.10
CA PHE A 119 -16.30 25.98 -3.36
C PHE A 119 -17.45 26.85 -3.87
N SER A 120 -18.37 27.28 -2.99
CA SER A 120 -19.51 28.13 -3.36
C SER A 120 -19.08 29.51 -3.90
N GLN A 121 -17.89 30.00 -3.53
CA GLN A 121 -17.33 31.25 -4.04
C GLN A 121 -16.90 31.15 -5.53
N GLN A 122 -16.89 29.95 -6.11
CA GLN A 122 -16.61 29.74 -7.53
C GLN A 122 -17.84 29.95 -8.43
N PHE A 123 -19.00 30.24 -7.84
CA PHE A 123 -20.27 30.43 -8.52
C PHE A 123 -20.75 31.87 -8.34
N ASN A 124 -21.53 32.37 -9.29
CA ASN A 124 -22.20 33.67 -9.19
C ASN A 124 -23.38 33.61 -8.19
N GLN A 125 -24.10 34.72 -8.03
CA GLN A 125 -25.24 34.81 -7.11
C GLN A 125 -26.37 33.80 -7.43
N ASP A 126 -26.54 33.44 -8.70
CA ASP A 126 -27.53 32.45 -9.16
C ASP A 126 -27.07 31.00 -8.94
N GLY A 127 -25.84 30.79 -8.47
CA GLY A 127 -25.24 29.47 -8.27
C GLY A 127 -24.73 28.82 -9.56
N VAL A 128 -24.43 29.62 -10.59
CA VAL A 128 -23.90 29.20 -11.90
C VAL A 128 -22.43 29.64 -12.03
N SER A 129 -21.61 28.80 -12.67
CA SER A 129 -20.21 29.11 -12.95
C SER A 129 -19.91 29.02 -14.45
N ASN A 130 -19.05 29.91 -14.94
CA ASN A 130 -18.48 29.79 -16.29
C ASN A 130 -17.51 28.61 -16.39
N ARG A 131 -16.97 28.15 -15.25
CA ARG A 131 -16.03 27.03 -15.18
C ARG A 131 -16.79 25.72 -14.96
N ALA A 132 -16.37 24.67 -15.65
CA ALA A 132 -16.85 23.32 -15.41
C ALA A 132 -16.09 22.66 -14.25
N PHE A 133 -16.83 21.94 -13.42
CA PHE A 133 -16.30 21.13 -12.32
C PHE A 133 -16.68 19.67 -12.53
N ILE A 134 -15.78 18.77 -12.16
CA ILE A 134 -16.04 17.34 -12.08
C ILE A 134 -16.24 16.95 -10.63
N ILE A 135 -17.39 16.35 -10.33
CA ILE A 135 -17.75 15.88 -9.00
C ILE A 135 -17.51 14.37 -8.95
N LYS A 136 -16.74 13.93 -7.96
CA LYS A 136 -16.32 12.54 -7.80
C LYS A 136 -16.69 12.05 -6.39
N PRO A 137 -17.45 10.95 -6.23
CA PRO A 137 -17.69 10.37 -4.91
C PRO A 137 -16.40 9.83 -4.31
N ASP A 138 -16.19 9.99 -2.99
CA ASP A 138 -14.92 9.59 -2.36
C ASP A 138 -14.70 8.07 -2.32
N HIS A 139 -15.77 7.29 -2.22
CA HIS A 139 -15.73 5.82 -2.12
C HIS A 139 -16.05 5.07 -3.42
N SER A 140 -16.23 5.79 -4.52
CA SER A 140 -16.59 5.17 -5.80
C SER A 140 -15.38 4.98 -6.72
N CYS A 141 -15.49 3.97 -7.58
CA CYS A 141 -14.51 3.62 -8.61
C CYS A 141 -15.22 3.39 -9.96
N GLN A 142 -14.44 3.25 -11.04
CA GLN A 142 -14.94 2.96 -12.39
C GLN A 142 -15.85 4.05 -13.00
N GLY A 143 -15.75 5.28 -12.49
CA GLY A 143 -16.54 6.42 -12.97
C GLY A 143 -18.01 6.44 -12.51
N ARG A 144 -18.42 5.54 -11.60
CA ARG A 144 -19.79 5.54 -11.05
C ARG A 144 -20.02 6.76 -10.16
N GLY A 145 -21.12 7.49 -10.41
CA GLY A 145 -21.48 8.71 -9.69
C GLY A 145 -20.62 9.92 -10.03
N VAL A 146 -19.75 9.82 -11.05
CA VAL A 146 -18.99 10.97 -11.55
C VAL A 146 -19.83 11.74 -12.55
N PHE A 147 -19.93 13.06 -12.36
CA PHE A 147 -20.65 13.96 -13.26
C PHE A 147 -19.94 15.30 -13.37
N LEU A 148 -20.24 16.01 -14.46
CA LEU A 148 -19.81 17.39 -14.67
C LEU A 148 -20.92 18.33 -14.28
N THR A 149 -20.56 19.48 -13.72
CA THR A 149 -21.53 20.52 -13.39
C THR A 149 -20.95 21.92 -13.54
N LYS A 150 -21.83 22.85 -13.89
CA LYS A 150 -21.64 24.30 -13.78
C LYS A 150 -22.60 24.92 -12.76
N ASN A 151 -23.45 24.11 -12.12
CA ASN A 151 -24.55 24.55 -11.26
C ASN A 151 -24.36 24.01 -9.84
N LEU A 152 -24.24 24.90 -8.87
CA LEU A 152 -24.04 24.53 -7.46
C LEU A 152 -25.21 23.72 -6.88
N LYS A 153 -26.42 23.87 -7.44
CA LYS A 153 -27.64 23.18 -7.00
C LYS A 153 -27.59 21.66 -7.22
N GLU A 154 -26.82 21.19 -8.19
CA GLU A 154 -26.64 19.76 -8.51
C GLU A 154 -25.71 19.05 -7.52
N VAL A 155 -24.99 19.82 -6.70
CA VAL A 155 -23.99 19.28 -5.77
C VAL A 155 -24.64 18.98 -4.42
N ASN A 156 -24.71 17.69 -4.08
CA ASN A 156 -25.21 17.26 -2.78
C ASN A 156 -24.28 17.76 -1.64
N LYS A 157 -24.90 18.23 -0.56
CA LYS A 157 -24.24 18.79 0.64
C LYS A 157 -24.03 17.77 1.75
N THR A 158 -24.60 16.57 1.66
CA THR A 158 -24.52 15.56 2.73
C THR A 158 -23.35 14.60 2.51
N ASP A 159 -23.15 14.12 1.29
CA ASP A 159 -22.18 13.05 1.05
C ASP A 159 -20.78 13.61 0.83
N ILE A 160 -19.79 12.75 1.05
CA ILE A 160 -18.39 13.11 0.86
C ILE A 160 -18.04 13.01 -0.63
N PHE A 161 -17.87 14.17 -1.25
CA PHE A 161 -17.42 14.31 -2.62
C PHE A 161 -16.08 15.04 -2.70
N VAL A 162 -15.40 14.82 -3.81
CA VAL A 162 -14.31 15.66 -4.27
C VAL A 162 -14.80 16.43 -5.49
N ALA A 163 -14.90 17.74 -5.34
CA ALA A 163 -15.16 18.66 -6.45
C ALA A 163 -13.82 19.15 -6.98
N GLN A 164 -13.59 18.98 -8.29
CA GLN A 164 -12.32 19.33 -8.91
C GLN A 164 -12.55 20.16 -10.16
N ARG A 165 -11.70 21.17 -10.40
CA ARG A 165 -11.77 21.96 -11.63
C ARG A 165 -11.51 21.05 -12.84
N TYR A 166 -12.38 21.12 -13.84
CA TYR A 166 -12.23 20.33 -15.05
C TYR A 166 -11.14 20.92 -15.96
N ILE A 167 -10.34 20.05 -16.56
CA ILE A 167 -9.31 20.42 -17.55
C ILE A 167 -10.01 20.55 -18.91
N LEU A 168 -10.04 21.78 -19.44
CA LEU A 168 -10.82 22.15 -20.64
C LEU A 168 -10.12 21.81 -21.96
N SER A 169 -8.79 21.81 -21.97
CA SER A 169 -8.01 21.59 -23.19
C SER A 169 -7.08 20.37 -23.01
N PRO A 170 -7.63 19.14 -22.94
CA PRO A 170 -6.81 17.94 -22.94
C PRO A 170 -6.11 17.78 -24.30
N LEU A 171 -4.94 17.13 -24.31
CA LEU A 171 -4.36 16.62 -25.54
C LEU A 171 -5.33 15.57 -26.14
N LEU A 172 -5.48 15.58 -27.46
CA LEU A 172 -6.43 14.70 -28.17
C LEU A 172 -5.71 13.78 -29.14
N ILE A 173 -6.17 12.52 -29.21
CA ILE A 173 -5.78 11.55 -30.22
C ILE A 173 -7.00 11.31 -31.11
N ALA A 174 -6.90 11.66 -32.40
CA ALA A 174 -8.00 11.57 -33.35
C ALA A 174 -9.31 12.22 -32.83
N GLN A 175 -9.19 13.45 -32.30
CA GLN A 175 -10.28 14.22 -31.68
C GLN A 175 -10.91 13.57 -30.42
N LYS A 176 -10.35 12.49 -29.88
CA LYS A 176 -10.86 11.83 -28.68
C LYS A 176 -9.97 12.14 -27.47
N LYS A 177 -10.60 12.41 -26.33
CA LYS A 177 -9.93 12.54 -25.04
C LYS A 177 -9.36 11.20 -24.61
N PHE A 178 -8.23 11.21 -23.92
CA PHE A 178 -7.64 9.99 -23.35
C PHE A 178 -7.04 10.28 -21.97
N ASP A 179 -6.72 9.23 -21.23
CA ASP A 179 -5.81 9.32 -20.10
C ASP A 179 -4.75 8.22 -20.16
N LEU A 180 -3.69 8.42 -19.37
CA LEU A 180 -2.56 7.50 -19.25
C LEU A 180 -2.67 6.77 -17.92
N ARG A 181 -2.70 5.44 -17.99
CA ARG A 181 -2.49 4.56 -16.85
C ARG A 181 -1.00 4.23 -16.77
N ILE A 182 -0.34 4.83 -15.79
CA ILE A 182 1.07 4.62 -15.49
C ILE A 182 1.19 3.65 -14.32
N TYR A 183 2.11 2.69 -14.40
CA TYR A 183 2.35 1.73 -13.32
C TYR A 183 3.59 2.10 -12.51
N VAL A 184 3.42 2.19 -11.18
CA VAL A 184 4.49 2.57 -10.25
C VAL A 184 4.59 1.53 -9.15
N LEU A 185 5.78 0.98 -8.93
CA LEU A 185 6.04 0.00 -7.88
C LEU A 185 6.75 0.66 -6.71
N ILE A 186 6.15 0.56 -5.52
CA ILE A 186 6.82 0.84 -4.25
C ILE A 186 7.32 -0.49 -3.71
N SER A 187 8.63 -0.70 -3.71
CA SER A 187 9.25 -1.93 -3.20
C SER A 187 9.56 -1.88 -1.69
N SER A 188 9.66 -0.66 -1.15
CA SER A 188 9.91 -0.41 0.27
C SER A 188 9.46 1.01 0.59
N ILE A 189 8.86 1.20 1.77
CA ILE A 189 8.46 2.53 2.27
C ILE A 189 9.49 3.15 3.21
N SER A 190 10.34 2.34 3.85
CA SER A 190 11.37 2.79 4.79
C SER A 190 12.58 1.84 4.77
N PRO A 191 13.69 2.21 4.07
CA PRO A 191 13.85 3.41 3.25
C PRO A 191 12.96 3.39 2.00
N LEU A 192 12.53 4.56 1.52
CA LEU A 192 11.66 4.67 0.35
C LEU A 192 12.37 4.17 -0.91
N ARG A 193 11.73 3.26 -1.66
CA ARG A 193 12.19 2.77 -2.96
C ARG A 193 11.04 2.67 -3.96
N VAL A 194 11.14 3.44 -5.05
CA VAL A 194 10.09 3.61 -6.05
C VAL A 194 10.64 3.32 -7.44
N TYR A 195 9.89 2.56 -8.23
CA TYR A 195 10.19 2.22 -9.62
C TYR A 195 9.02 2.62 -10.52
N LEU A 196 9.33 3.13 -11.71
CA LEU A 196 8.38 3.47 -12.77
C LEU A 196 8.47 2.41 -13.86
N PHE A 197 7.34 1.86 -14.27
CA PHE A 197 7.27 0.99 -15.44
C PHE A 197 7.25 1.84 -16.72
N GLN A 198 8.14 1.55 -17.67
CA GLN A 198 8.32 2.24 -18.96
C GLN A 198 7.29 1.84 -20.00
N ASP A 199 6.12 1.41 -19.56
CA ASP A 199 4.96 1.15 -20.39
C ASP A 199 3.68 1.33 -19.55
N GLY A 200 2.53 1.23 -20.17
CA GLY A 200 1.25 1.53 -19.55
C GLY A 200 0.11 1.45 -20.54
N LEU A 201 -1.06 1.95 -20.14
CA LEU A 201 -2.23 1.94 -21.02
C LEU A 201 -2.69 3.36 -21.31
N VAL A 202 -2.81 3.70 -22.58
CA VAL A 202 -3.57 4.86 -23.05
C VAL A 202 -5.02 4.42 -23.15
N ARG A 203 -5.94 5.09 -22.46
CA ARG A 203 -7.37 4.75 -22.49
C ARG A 203 -8.15 5.89 -23.10
N MET A 204 -8.72 5.63 -24.27
CA MET A 204 -9.43 6.63 -25.04
C MET A 204 -10.92 6.63 -24.70
N CYS A 205 -11.49 7.82 -24.72
CA CYS A 205 -12.92 8.03 -24.88
C CYS A 205 -13.37 7.51 -26.27
N THR A 206 -14.66 7.20 -26.42
CA THR A 206 -15.21 6.68 -27.68
C THR A 206 -15.99 7.71 -28.50
N ALA A 207 -16.28 8.88 -27.91
CA ALA A 207 -16.84 10.03 -28.59
C ALA A 207 -15.80 11.15 -28.79
N ASN A 208 -15.97 11.96 -29.85
CA ASN A 208 -15.13 13.12 -30.11
C ASN A 208 -15.30 14.15 -28.99
N TYR A 209 -14.21 14.78 -28.59
CA TYR A 209 -14.17 15.74 -27.49
C TYR A 209 -14.62 17.12 -27.95
N THR A 210 -15.53 17.70 -27.18
CA THR A 210 -15.87 19.12 -27.23
C THR A 210 -15.80 19.66 -25.80
N ALA A 211 -15.39 20.92 -25.62
CA ALA A 211 -15.35 21.53 -24.29
C ALA A 211 -16.75 21.48 -23.61
N PRO A 212 -16.82 21.30 -22.28
CA PRO A 212 -18.10 21.19 -21.57
C PRO A 212 -19.02 22.39 -21.76
N ASN A 213 -20.24 22.14 -22.25
CA ASN A 213 -21.35 23.07 -22.44
C ASN A 213 -22.67 22.46 -21.93
N SER A 214 -23.77 23.19 -22.04
CA SER A 214 -25.08 22.76 -21.54
C SER A 214 -25.60 21.47 -22.20
N GLU A 215 -25.13 21.12 -23.39
CA GLU A 215 -25.64 20.00 -24.20
C GLU A 215 -24.79 18.73 -24.05
N ASN A 216 -23.50 18.85 -23.71
CA ASN A 216 -22.58 17.71 -23.71
C ASN A 216 -22.09 17.25 -22.32
N MET A 217 -22.37 18.00 -21.24
CA MET A 217 -21.87 17.64 -19.89
C MET A 217 -22.33 16.26 -19.40
N GLU A 218 -23.46 15.75 -19.88
CA GLU A 218 -23.98 14.42 -19.55
C GLU A 218 -23.37 13.30 -20.41
N GLN A 219 -22.65 13.63 -21.49
CA GLN A 219 -22.05 12.66 -22.42
C GLN A 219 -20.81 12.00 -21.82
N LYS A 220 -21.05 10.93 -21.04
CA LYS A 220 -19.99 10.19 -20.32
C LYS A 220 -18.90 9.64 -21.25
N PHE A 221 -19.25 9.16 -22.44
CA PHE A 221 -18.30 8.62 -23.43
C PHE A 221 -17.35 9.66 -24.03
N MET A 222 -17.64 10.96 -23.87
CA MET A 222 -16.80 12.07 -24.31
C MET A 222 -15.84 12.53 -23.20
N HIS A 223 -16.34 12.58 -21.97
CA HIS A 223 -15.65 13.26 -20.87
C HIS A 223 -14.93 12.32 -19.89
N LEU A 224 -15.34 11.05 -19.82
CA LEU A 224 -14.80 10.06 -18.89
C LEU A 224 -14.03 8.98 -19.66
N THR A 225 -12.75 8.82 -19.34
CA THR A 225 -11.79 7.92 -20.01
C THR A 225 -11.80 6.49 -19.44
N ASN A 226 -12.57 6.25 -18.37
CA ASN A 226 -12.60 4.95 -17.70
C ASN A 226 -13.00 3.83 -18.66
N TYR A 227 -12.17 2.78 -18.74
CA TYR A 227 -12.44 1.59 -19.55
C TYR A 227 -13.82 0.96 -19.26
N ALA A 228 -14.21 0.90 -17.98
CA ALA A 228 -15.48 0.31 -17.56
C ALA A 228 -16.72 1.02 -18.15
N ILE A 229 -16.59 2.30 -18.50
CA ILE A 229 -17.63 3.09 -19.16
C ILE A 229 -17.51 2.87 -20.67
N ASN A 230 -16.34 3.20 -21.25
CA ASN A 230 -16.17 3.22 -22.70
C ASN A 230 -16.33 1.85 -23.36
N LYS A 231 -16.02 0.74 -22.66
CA LYS A 231 -16.24 -0.62 -23.20
C LYS A 231 -17.70 -0.94 -23.52
N LEU A 232 -18.65 -0.17 -22.98
CA LEU A 232 -20.09 -0.31 -23.22
C LEU A 232 -20.55 0.50 -24.44
N SER A 233 -19.68 1.33 -25.01
CA SER A 233 -19.99 2.11 -26.21
C SER A 233 -19.89 1.22 -27.45
N ASN A 234 -20.81 1.40 -28.40
CA ASN A 234 -20.75 0.72 -29.71
C ASN A 234 -19.51 1.11 -30.52
N ASN A 235 -18.91 2.26 -30.23
CA ASN A 235 -17.70 2.77 -30.89
C ASN A 235 -16.41 2.29 -30.22
N PHE A 236 -16.49 1.35 -29.27
CA PHE A 236 -15.32 0.84 -28.59
C PHE A 236 -14.62 -0.22 -29.43
N GLU A 237 -13.40 0.09 -29.85
CA GLU A 237 -12.57 -0.80 -30.64
C GLU A 237 -11.58 -1.53 -29.73
N LYS A 238 -11.68 -2.86 -29.70
CA LYS A 238 -10.72 -3.71 -29.00
C LYS A 238 -9.51 -3.96 -29.88
N ASN A 239 -8.32 -3.83 -29.30
CA ASN A 239 -7.09 -4.35 -29.87
C ASN A 239 -7.23 -5.88 -30.09
N LYS A 240 -6.79 -6.35 -31.26
CA LYS A 240 -6.89 -7.75 -31.69
C LYS A 240 -5.54 -8.46 -31.82
N ASP A 241 -4.44 -7.70 -31.90
CA ASP A 241 -3.10 -8.22 -32.07
C ASP A 241 -2.15 -7.62 -31.01
N GLN A 242 -1.33 -8.48 -30.42
CA GLN A 242 -0.30 -8.07 -29.47
C GLN A 242 0.85 -7.30 -30.13
N ALA A 243 1.10 -7.52 -31.42
CA ALA A 243 2.13 -6.81 -32.18
C ALA A 243 1.73 -5.37 -32.52
N GLU A 244 0.44 -5.12 -32.70
CA GLU A 244 -0.12 -3.80 -33.07
C GLU A 244 -0.59 -3.04 -31.82
N ASP A 245 0.36 -2.40 -31.13
CA ASP A 245 0.11 -1.77 -29.84
C ASP A 245 -0.52 -0.35 -29.91
N GLY A 246 -0.68 0.17 -31.13
CA GLY A 246 -1.28 1.47 -31.46
C GLY A 246 -2.74 1.45 -31.92
N GLU A 247 -3.40 0.30 -31.92
CA GLU A 247 -4.75 0.13 -32.47
C GLU A 247 -5.88 0.14 -31.42
N GLY A 248 -7.06 0.58 -31.84
CA GLY A 248 -8.27 0.57 -31.04
C GLY A 248 -8.34 1.67 -29.98
N SER A 249 -9.28 1.51 -29.05
CA SER A 249 -9.61 2.46 -27.97
C SER A 249 -8.73 2.30 -26.71
N LYS A 250 -7.81 1.32 -26.73
CA LYS A 250 -6.73 1.16 -25.75
C LYS A 250 -5.42 0.93 -26.50
N ARG A 251 -4.39 1.66 -26.14
CA ARG A 251 -3.07 1.60 -26.79
C ARG A 251 -1.96 1.49 -25.75
N SER A 252 -0.77 1.05 -26.13
CA SER A 252 0.39 1.05 -25.23
C SER A 252 0.87 2.48 -24.96
N LEU A 253 1.58 2.64 -23.86
CA LEU A 253 2.23 3.92 -23.56
C LEU A 253 3.47 4.11 -24.46
N ARG A 254 4.14 3.03 -24.85
CA ARG A 254 5.27 3.07 -25.79
C ARG A 254 4.87 3.63 -27.16
N TRP A 255 3.75 3.16 -27.69
CA TRP A 255 3.15 3.70 -28.90
C TRP A 255 2.85 5.19 -28.74
N PHE A 256 2.30 5.60 -27.60
CA PHE A 256 1.96 7.00 -27.35
C PHE A 256 3.17 7.93 -27.37
N PHE A 257 4.30 7.51 -26.78
CA PHE A 257 5.53 8.29 -26.84
C PHE A 257 6.10 8.33 -28.26
N SER A 258 6.04 7.23 -29.00
CA SER A 258 6.44 7.21 -30.42
C SER A 258 5.58 8.18 -31.26
N TRP A 259 4.26 8.18 -31.04
CA TRP A 259 3.32 9.10 -31.67
C TRP A 259 3.54 10.57 -31.28
N LEU A 260 4.02 10.84 -30.05
CA LEU A 260 4.39 12.18 -29.63
C LEU A 260 5.67 12.66 -30.32
N GLU A 261 6.69 11.79 -30.46
CA GLU A 261 7.94 12.11 -31.14
C GLU A 261 7.74 12.46 -32.63
N GLU A 262 6.71 11.90 -33.27
CA GLU A 262 6.31 12.27 -34.63
C GLU A 262 5.71 13.69 -34.73
N LYS A 263 5.15 14.22 -33.63
CA LYS A 263 4.35 15.45 -33.62
C LYS A 263 5.00 16.63 -32.91
N TYR A 264 5.87 16.35 -31.95
CA TYR A 264 6.47 17.33 -31.06
C TYR A 264 7.99 17.16 -31.03
N PRO A 265 8.73 18.24 -30.71
CA PRO A 265 10.18 18.14 -30.53
C PRO A 265 10.55 17.11 -29.47
N LYS A 266 11.60 16.33 -29.73
CA LYS A 266 12.06 15.27 -28.83
C LYS A 266 12.27 15.76 -27.39
N ASP A 267 12.89 16.93 -27.22
CA ASP A 267 13.15 17.51 -25.89
C ASP A 267 11.87 17.72 -25.07
N SER A 268 10.77 18.14 -25.71
CA SER A 268 9.48 18.33 -25.06
C SER A 268 8.83 16.99 -24.66
N VAL A 269 9.01 15.96 -25.48
CA VAL A 269 8.51 14.60 -25.21
C VAL A 269 9.28 13.97 -24.05
N ASP A 270 10.61 14.12 -24.06
CA ASP A 270 11.48 13.70 -22.96
C ASP A 270 11.09 14.45 -21.68
N GLU A 271 10.88 15.77 -21.74
CA GLU A 271 10.45 16.56 -20.59
C GLU A 271 9.09 16.07 -20.04
N LEU A 272 8.11 15.76 -20.89
CA LEU A 272 6.84 15.18 -20.47
C LEU A 272 7.04 13.87 -19.70
N TRP A 273 7.89 12.95 -20.17
CA TRP A 273 8.15 11.69 -19.48
C TRP A 273 8.80 11.93 -18.10
N HIS A 274 9.77 12.83 -18.02
CA HIS A 274 10.38 13.23 -16.76
C HIS A 274 9.36 13.85 -15.80
N ASN A 275 8.46 14.69 -16.31
CA ASN A 275 7.40 15.32 -15.52
C ASN A 275 6.37 14.29 -15.03
N ILE A 276 6.03 13.28 -15.84
CA ILE A 276 5.18 12.15 -15.39
C ILE A 276 5.85 11.39 -14.23
N GLY A 277 7.14 11.08 -14.33
CA GLY A 277 7.90 10.46 -13.25
C GLY A 277 7.94 11.33 -11.98
N ASP A 278 8.15 12.63 -12.14
CA ASP A 278 8.18 13.62 -11.06
C ASP A 278 6.86 13.68 -10.29
N ILE A 279 5.71 13.81 -10.99
CA ILE A 279 4.40 13.86 -10.33
C ILE A 279 4.07 12.54 -9.62
N CYS A 280 4.51 11.41 -10.19
CA CYS A 280 4.33 10.10 -9.57
C CYS A 280 5.09 10.00 -8.25
N LEU A 281 6.36 10.38 -8.24
CA LEU A 281 7.18 10.36 -7.03
C LEU A 281 6.71 11.35 -5.98
N LYS A 282 6.40 12.61 -6.37
CA LYS A 282 5.87 13.64 -5.46
C LYS A 282 4.55 13.22 -4.82
N SER A 283 3.71 12.48 -5.54
CA SER A 283 2.47 11.92 -5.00
C SER A 283 2.73 10.91 -3.87
N ILE A 284 3.77 10.09 -4.01
CA ILE A 284 4.18 9.12 -2.98
C ILE A 284 4.84 9.83 -1.79
N ILE A 285 5.73 10.81 -2.04
CA ILE A 285 6.38 11.61 -0.98
C ILE A 285 5.35 12.32 -0.08
N ALA A 286 4.26 12.81 -0.67
CA ALA A 286 3.19 13.50 0.07
C ALA A 286 2.53 12.64 1.17
N VAL A 287 2.61 11.31 1.04
CA VAL A 287 1.99 10.34 1.96
C VAL A 287 3.00 9.42 2.65
N GLN A 288 4.24 9.40 2.20
CA GLN A 288 5.26 8.43 2.63
C GLN A 288 5.41 8.37 4.16
N PRO A 289 5.51 9.47 4.92
CA PRO A 289 5.77 9.34 6.35
C PRO A 289 4.58 8.75 7.11
N THR A 290 3.35 9.05 6.69
CA THR A 290 2.14 8.43 7.26
C THR A 290 2.13 6.92 7.02
N ILE A 291 2.44 6.50 5.79
CA ILE A 291 2.51 5.08 5.44
C ILE A 291 3.66 4.40 6.20
N ALA A 292 4.82 5.03 6.29
CA ALA A 292 5.97 4.48 7.00
C ALA A 292 5.68 4.25 8.49
N GLN A 293 4.98 5.18 9.13
CA GLN A 293 4.52 5.02 10.51
C GLN A 293 3.52 3.87 10.64
N GLU A 294 2.49 3.81 9.79
CA GLU A 294 1.53 2.71 9.79
C GLU A 294 2.20 1.35 9.53
N TYR A 295 3.19 1.30 8.64
CA TYR A 295 4.00 0.12 8.36
C TYR A 295 4.79 -0.33 9.58
N GLN A 296 5.53 0.59 10.22
CA GLN A 296 6.30 0.30 11.43
C GLN A 296 5.41 -0.19 12.57
N SER A 297 4.25 0.43 12.79
CA SER A 297 3.29 -0.01 13.80
C SER A 297 2.72 -1.39 13.49
N THR A 298 2.37 -1.67 12.23
CA THR A 298 1.79 -2.96 11.82
C THR A 298 2.78 -4.11 11.93
N PHE A 299 4.04 -3.85 11.58
CA PHE A 299 5.09 -4.86 11.53
C PHE A 299 6.13 -4.73 12.65
N ALA A 300 5.78 -4.05 13.75
CA ALA A 300 6.68 -3.85 14.90
C ALA A 300 7.24 -5.18 15.45
N LYS A 301 6.46 -6.27 15.39
CA LYS A 301 6.88 -7.63 15.78
C LYS A 301 7.99 -8.24 14.90
N PHE A 302 8.28 -7.65 13.74
CA PHE A 302 9.29 -8.15 12.80
C PHE A 302 10.63 -7.43 12.95
N SER A 303 10.68 -6.31 13.68
CA SER A 303 11.90 -5.54 13.86
C SER A 303 12.97 -6.37 14.58
N LYS A 304 14.03 -6.71 13.84
CA LYS A 304 15.31 -7.13 14.41
C LYS A 304 16.05 -5.89 14.94
N PRO A 305 16.86 -5.98 16.01
CA PRO A 305 17.94 -5.03 16.22
C PRO A 305 18.80 -5.03 14.95
N LEU A 306 18.99 -3.87 14.34
CA LEU A 306 19.78 -3.72 13.11
C LEU A 306 21.20 -4.23 13.36
N ALA A 307 21.60 -5.31 12.68
CA ALA A 307 23.00 -5.50 12.33
C ALA A 307 23.26 -4.61 11.10
N GLU A 308 24.30 -3.78 11.16
CA GLU A 308 24.53 -2.64 10.27
C GLU A 308 24.82 -3.02 8.79
N ASP A 309 24.97 -4.31 8.47
CA ASP A 309 25.52 -4.74 7.17
C ASP A 309 24.58 -5.55 6.25
N CYS A 310 23.28 -5.64 6.55
CA CYS A 310 22.35 -6.44 5.74
C CYS A 310 21.78 -5.66 4.54
N ASN A 311 21.98 -6.20 3.33
CA ASN A 311 21.48 -5.71 2.04
C ASN A 311 20.02 -5.17 2.10
N VAL A 312 19.89 -3.83 2.03
CA VAL A 312 18.68 -3.08 2.35
C VAL A 312 17.50 -3.36 1.40
N ASN A 313 17.74 -4.04 0.26
CA ASN A 313 16.69 -4.44 -0.70
C ASN A 313 15.85 -5.63 -0.19
N ALA A 314 16.35 -6.45 0.75
CA ALA A 314 15.71 -7.71 1.14
C ALA A 314 14.59 -7.58 2.20
N ASN A 315 14.52 -6.45 2.93
CA ASN A 315 13.88 -6.44 4.26
C ASN A 315 12.47 -5.81 4.35
N SER A 316 11.82 -5.46 3.24
CA SER A 316 10.40 -5.06 3.31
C SER A 316 9.47 -6.27 3.16
N ASN A 317 8.52 -6.40 4.09
CA ASN A 317 7.44 -7.38 4.02
C ASN A 317 6.31 -6.93 3.11
N SER A 318 6.28 -5.66 2.72
CA SER A 318 5.25 -5.10 1.85
C SER A 318 5.86 -4.51 0.60
N PHE A 319 5.14 -4.64 -0.50
CA PHE A 319 5.34 -3.85 -1.72
C PHE A 319 3.97 -3.44 -2.23
N ALA A 320 3.89 -2.47 -3.13
CA ALA A 320 2.61 -2.09 -3.75
C ALA A 320 2.82 -1.68 -5.19
N LEU A 321 1.97 -2.23 -6.06
CA LEU A 321 1.90 -1.85 -7.46
C LEU A 321 0.71 -0.90 -7.66
N LEU A 322 1.01 0.35 -7.95
CA LEU A 322 0.05 1.43 -8.09
C LEU A 322 -0.29 1.66 -9.56
N GLY A 323 -1.55 1.97 -9.85
CA GLY A 323 -1.97 2.55 -11.12
C GLY A 323 -2.22 4.04 -10.96
N MET A 324 -1.37 4.88 -11.55
CA MET A 324 -1.51 6.33 -11.57
C MET A 324 -2.28 6.74 -12.82
N ASP A 325 -3.33 7.54 -12.66
CA ASP A 325 -4.14 8.04 -13.77
C ASP A 325 -3.71 9.47 -14.06
N VAL A 326 -3.12 9.70 -15.23
CA VAL A 326 -2.55 11.00 -15.64
C VAL A 326 -3.25 11.49 -16.90
N LEU A 327 -3.63 12.77 -16.93
CA LEU A 327 -4.12 13.46 -18.12
C LEU A 327 -3.04 14.40 -18.64
N VAL A 328 -2.80 14.39 -19.95
CA VAL A 328 -1.90 15.36 -20.59
C VAL A 328 -2.75 16.45 -21.24
N ASP A 329 -2.42 17.71 -21.02
CA ASP A 329 -3.10 18.84 -21.69
C ASP A 329 -2.45 19.21 -23.02
N GLU A 330 -3.07 20.13 -23.76
CA GLU A 330 -2.60 20.59 -25.07
C GLU A 330 -1.17 21.18 -25.05
N ASN A 331 -0.69 21.63 -23.88
CA ASN A 331 0.64 22.20 -23.68
C ASN A 331 1.65 21.15 -23.18
N LEU A 332 1.33 19.86 -23.28
CA LEU A 332 2.13 18.75 -22.75
C LEU A 332 2.38 18.83 -21.23
N LYS A 333 1.50 19.48 -20.46
CA LYS A 333 1.58 19.44 -18.99
C LYS A 333 0.83 18.20 -18.47
N PRO A 334 1.48 17.34 -17.66
CA PRO A 334 0.81 16.20 -17.05
C PRO A 334 0.08 16.59 -15.76
N TRP A 335 -1.16 16.10 -15.63
CA TRP A 335 -2.04 16.32 -14.49
C TRP A 335 -2.41 14.99 -13.84
N LEU A 336 -2.19 14.85 -12.53
CA LEU A 336 -2.63 13.66 -11.79
C LEU A 336 -4.14 13.71 -11.54
N LEU A 337 -4.86 12.67 -11.96
CA LEU A 337 -6.30 12.54 -11.76
C LEU A 337 -6.65 11.73 -10.51
N GLU A 338 -6.02 10.56 -10.34
CA GLU A 338 -6.20 9.67 -9.19
C GLU A 338 -5.06 8.65 -9.06
N VAL A 339 -4.97 8.01 -7.90
CA VAL A 339 -4.05 6.90 -7.63
C VAL A 339 -4.86 5.66 -7.23
N ASN A 340 -4.62 4.56 -7.92
CA ASN A 340 -5.28 3.28 -7.67
C ASN A 340 -4.31 2.30 -7.02
N HIS A 341 -4.53 1.97 -5.75
CA HIS A 341 -3.76 0.93 -5.03
C HIS A 341 -4.19 -0.51 -5.34
N LEU A 342 -5.30 -0.67 -6.06
CA LEU A 342 -5.81 -1.94 -6.58
C LEU A 342 -6.13 -1.77 -8.07
N PRO A 343 -5.11 -1.57 -8.93
CA PRO A 343 -5.35 -1.46 -10.36
C PRO A 343 -5.91 -2.78 -10.91
N SER A 344 -6.74 -2.70 -11.94
CA SER A 344 -7.27 -3.91 -12.59
C SER A 344 -6.17 -4.59 -13.41
N PHE A 345 -5.91 -5.87 -13.09
CA PHE A 345 -5.07 -6.76 -13.88
C PHE A 345 -5.89 -7.70 -14.79
N HIS A 346 -7.16 -7.38 -15.02
CA HIS A 346 -7.99 -8.12 -15.98
C HIS A 346 -7.44 -7.97 -17.40
N CYS A 347 -7.35 -9.05 -18.16
CA CYS A 347 -6.76 -9.04 -19.49
C CYS A 347 -7.81 -9.40 -20.55
N ASP A 348 -8.48 -8.38 -21.10
CA ASP A 348 -9.55 -8.51 -22.09
C ASP A 348 -9.05 -8.53 -23.54
N SER A 349 -7.80 -8.11 -23.76
CA SER A 349 -7.18 -7.99 -25.08
C SER A 349 -5.73 -8.47 -25.06
N PRO A 350 -5.15 -8.85 -26.22
CA PRO A 350 -3.74 -9.22 -26.32
C PRO A 350 -2.78 -8.14 -25.81
N LEU A 351 -3.09 -6.87 -26.05
CA LEU A 351 -2.37 -5.73 -25.47
C LEU A 351 -2.34 -5.75 -23.93
N ASP A 352 -3.47 -6.06 -23.27
CA ASP A 352 -3.49 -6.14 -21.80
C ASP A 352 -2.56 -7.25 -21.31
N TRP A 353 -2.56 -8.41 -21.98
CA TRP A 353 -1.70 -9.54 -21.65
C TRP A 353 -0.22 -9.15 -21.77
N ASN A 354 0.18 -8.57 -22.92
CA ASN A 354 1.56 -8.12 -23.14
C ASN A 354 2.08 -7.25 -21.99
N ILE A 355 1.34 -6.20 -21.65
CA ILE A 355 1.80 -5.19 -20.71
C ILE A 355 1.75 -5.73 -19.28
N LYS A 356 0.62 -6.31 -18.87
CA LYS A 356 0.40 -6.73 -17.48
C LYS A 356 1.22 -7.96 -17.13
N GLU A 357 1.45 -8.87 -18.07
CA GLU A 357 2.30 -10.03 -17.82
C GLU A 357 3.77 -9.61 -17.59
N ARG A 358 4.32 -8.71 -18.41
CA ARG A 358 5.66 -8.14 -18.20
C ARG A 358 5.76 -7.39 -16.88
N LEU A 359 4.78 -6.54 -16.60
CA LEU A 359 4.70 -5.74 -15.38
C LEU A 359 4.75 -6.62 -14.12
N LEU A 360 3.90 -7.65 -14.07
CA LEU A 360 3.81 -8.53 -12.90
C LEU A 360 5.02 -9.45 -12.78
N ASN A 361 5.56 -9.97 -13.88
CA ASN A 361 6.79 -10.77 -13.86
C ASN A 361 7.97 -9.96 -13.29
N GLN A 362 8.25 -8.77 -13.85
CA GLN A 362 9.37 -7.97 -13.38
C GLN A 362 9.15 -7.44 -11.95
N THR A 363 7.90 -7.19 -11.55
CA THR A 363 7.58 -6.86 -10.15
C THR A 363 8.01 -8.00 -9.22
N LEU A 364 7.70 -9.25 -9.56
CA LEU A 364 8.10 -10.41 -8.77
C LEU A 364 9.62 -10.66 -8.78
N ASP A 365 10.29 -10.38 -9.90
CA ASP A 365 11.75 -10.45 -10.00
C ASP A 365 12.41 -9.41 -9.08
N LEU A 366 11.88 -8.18 -9.05
CA LEU A 366 12.31 -7.11 -8.14
C LEU A 366 12.13 -7.45 -6.66
N MET A 367 11.10 -8.23 -6.31
CA MET A 367 10.87 -8.65 -4.92
C MET A 367 11.83 -9.75 -4.44
N GLN A 368 12.56 -10.39 -5.37
CA GLN A 368 13.59 -11.39 -5.08
C GLN A 368 13.15 -12.50 -4.10
N LEU A 369 11.92 -12.99 -4.22
CA LEU A 369 11.38 -14.02 -3.34
C LEU A 369 12.31 -15.24 -3.27
N SER A 370 12.63 -15.68 -2.06
CA SER A 370 13.54 -16.80 -1.81
C SER A 370 12.88 -17.87 -0.93
N VAL A 371 13.23 -19.13 -1.18
CA VAL A 371 12.78 -20.25 -0.35
C VAL A 371 13.62 -20.34 0.93
N GLU A 372 14.85 -19.85 0.84
CA GLU A 372 15.83 -19.79 1.93
C GLU A 372 15.34 -18.86 3.06
N ASP A 373 14.60 -17.80 2.75
CA ASP A 373 14.03 -16.87 3.74
C ASP A 373 13.24 -17.61 4.84
N LYS A 374 12.41 -18.57 4.44
CA LYS A 374 11.65 -19.39 5.38
C LYS A 374 12.56 -20.34 6.18
N VAL A 375 13.53 -20.95 5.50
CA VAL A 375 14.47 -21.88 6.14
C VAL A 375 15.27 -21.16 7.23
N GLN A 376 15.77 -19.96 6.93
CA GLN A 376 16.48 -19.12 7.88
C GLN A 376 15.58 -18.66 9.03
N TYR A 377 14.31 -18.32 8.74
CA TYR A 377 13.34 -18.01 9.77
C TYR A 377 13.11 -19.19 10.73
N ASP A 378 12.85 -20.39 10.19
CA ASP A 378 12.60 -21.60 10.98
C ASP A 378 13.83 -21.94 11.86
N LEU A 379 15.04 -21.86 11.30
CA LEU A 379 16.30 -22.07 12.04
C LEU A 379 16.48 -21.08 13.18
N ASN A 380 16.22 -19.78 12.94
CA ASN A 380 16.32 -18.75 13.97
C ASN A 380 15.28 -18.94 15.07
N GLN A 381 14.05 -19.33 14.72
CA GLN A 381 13.02 -19.67 15.71
C GLN A 381 13.46 -20.86 16.57
N SER A 382 14.01 -21.92 15.98
CA SER A 382 14.54 -23.07 16.73
C SER A 382 15.67 -22.66 17.69
N LYS A 383 16.63 -21.84 17.24
CA LYS A 383 17.70 -21.29 18.08
C LYS A 383 17.15 -20.45 19.24
N HIS A 384 16.18 -19.58 18.98
CA HIS A 384 15.54 -18.76 20.03
C HIS A 384 14.77 -19.60 21.05
N ILE A 385 14.05 -20.63 20.60
CA ILE A 385 13.33 -21.57 21.49
C ILE A 385 14.34 -22.34 22.35
N GLN A 386 15.44 -22.83 21.76
CA GLN A 386 16.51 -23.51 22.50
C GLN A 386 17.12 -22.60 23.57
N ARG A 387 17.49 -21.36 23.24
CA ARG A 387 18.02 -20.37 24.20
C ARG A 387 17.04 -20.09 25.35
N ARG A 388 15.74 -20.02 25.07
CA ARG A 388 14.70 -19.79 26.10
C ARG A 388 14.48 -20.99 27.02
N LEU A 389 14.54 -22.21 26.49
CA LEU A 389 14.28 -23.44 27.25
C LEU A 389 15.49 -23.89 28.07
N TYR A 390 16.69 -23.72 27.54
CA TYR A 390 17.92 -24.29 28.13
C TYR A 390 18.89 -23.24 28.68
N GLY A 391 18.58 -21.94 28.56
CA GLY A 391 19.47 -20.84 28.95
C GLY A 391 20.64 -20.66 27.98
N ASP A 392 21.27 -19.48 28.00
CA ASP A 392 22.57 -19.30 27.34
C ASP A 392 23.59 -20.11 28.14
N LYS A 393 24.07 -21.22 27.57
CA LYS A 393 25.37 -21.73 28.01
C LYS A 393 26.37 -20.73 27.46
N SER A 394 26.80 -19.79 28.30
CA SER A 394 28.03 -19.04 28.06
C SER A 394 29.12 -20.08 27.80
N ASP A 395 29.70 -20.05 26.60
CA ASP A 395 30.97 -20.72 26.27
C ASP A 395 32.12 -20.02 27.03
N ASP A 396 32.01 -19.90 28.34
CA ASP A 396 33.09 -19.53 29.26
C ASP A 396 33.46 -20.79 30.03
N ASN A 397 34.25 -21.65 29.38
CA ASN A 397 35.23 -22.58 29.96
C ASN A 397 35.67 -23.57 28.86
N GLN A 398 36.59 -23.12 28.00
CA GLN A 398 37.61 -24.03 27.51
C GLN A 398 38.85 -23.79 28.36
N ASP A 399 39.03 -24.62 29.38
CA ASP A 399 40.31 -25.28 29.59
C ASP A 399 40.17 -26.48 30.54
N GLU A 400 40.76 -27.58 30.07
CA GLU A 400 41.17 -28.82 30.75
C GLU A 400 40.18 -29.99 31.01
N ASN A 401 40.56 -31.10 30.37
CA ASN A 401 40.39 -32.53 30.71
C ASN A 401 39.19 -33.33 30.18
N THR A 402 39.41 -33.86 28.96
CA THR A 402 39.28 -35.27 28.53
C THR A 402 38.30 -36.21 29.25
N SER A 403 37.25 -36.64 28.53
CA SER A 403 37.04 -38.07 28.19
C SER A 403 35.83 -38.27 27.25
N GLU A 404 36.14 -38.82 26.07
CA GLU A 404 35.31 -39.72 25.22
C GLU A 404 33.90 -39.31 24.76
N ALA A 405 33.81 -38.77 23.53
CA ALA A 405 32.73 -39.02 22.58
C ALA A 405 33.22 -38.79 21.13
N GLY A 406 32.82 -39.67 20.20
CA GLY A 406 33.35 -39.82 18.83
C GLY A 406 33.13 -38.66 17.85
N PRO A 407 33.64 -38.79 16.60
CA PRO A 407 33.93 -37.66 15.73
C PRO A 407 32.68 -37.25 14.93
N GLU A 408 32.00 -36.19 15.35
CA GLU A 408 31.17 -35.39 14.45
C GLU A 408 31.85 -34.05 14.19
N THR A 409 32.36 -33.92 12.97
CA THR A 409 33.03 -32.74 12.42
C THR A 409 32.14 -31.51 12.50
N VAL A 410 32.55 -30.54 13.32
CA VAL A 410 32.05 -29.17 13.30
C VAL A 410 32.59 -28.50 12.04
N ALA A 411 31.75 -28.37 11.01
CA ALA A 411 32.03 -27.51 9.87
C ALA A 411 31.51 -26.10 10.16
N ASN A 412 32.44 -25.15 10.30
CA ASN A 412 32.18 -23.72 10.24
C ASN A 412 31.33 -23.41 8.99
N THR A 413 30.06 -23.07 9.20
CA THR A 413 29.16 -22.68 8.11
C THR A 413 29.27 -21.17 7.90
N ALA A 414 30.23 -20.78 7.05
CA ALA A 414 30.11 -19.56 6.29
C ALA A 414 28.79 -19.61 5.49
N GLU A 415 28.06 -18.50 5.46
CA GLU A 415 26.80 -18.35 4.71
C GLU A 415 26.98 -18.88 3.28
N SER A 416 26.21 -19.90 2.86
CA SER A 416 26.25 -20.36 1.47
C SER A 416 25.53 -19.34 0.58
N PRO A 417 26.20 -18.73 -0.41
CA PRO A 417 25.54 -17.78 -1.30
C PRO A 417 24.69 -18.48 -2.37
N ARG A 418 23.67 -17.76 -2.81
CA ARG A 418 22.64 -18.11 -3.80
C ARG A 418 23.22 -18.73 -5.09
N GLN A 419 22.63 -19.82 -5.60
CA GLN A 419 22.98 -20.41 -6.90
C GLN A 419 22.78 -19.39 -8.03
N LEU A 420 23.84 -19.09 -8.80
CA LEU A 420 23.84 -18.10 -9.89
C LEU A 420 23.21 -18.69 -11.16
N ARG A 421 22.48 -17.87 -11.93
CA ARG A 421 22.00 -18.22 -13.28
C ARG A 421 23.19 -18.40 -14.23
N ARG A 422 23.02 -19.07 -15.38
CA ARG A 422 24.13 -19.36 -16.31
C ARG A 422 24.91 -18.10 -16.71
N ASP A 423 24.20 -17.01 -17.01
CA ASP A 423 24.83 -15.77 -17.47
C ASP A 423 25.55 -15.05 -16.32
N ASP A 424 24.94 -15.03 -15.13
CA ASP A 424 25.54 -14.44 -13.92
C ASP A 424 26.76 -15.25 -13.46
N LEU A 425 26.70 -16.58 -13.58
CA LEU A 425 27.81 -17.49 -13.31
C LEU A 425 28.95 -17.26 -14.30
N LYS A 426 28.63 -17.06 -15.58
CA LYS A 426 29.63 -16.72 -16.61
C LYS A 426 30.30 -15.39 -16.31
N LYS A 427 29.53 -14.36 -15.96
CA LYS A 427 30.06 -13.03 -15.56
C LYS A 427 30.95 -13.14 -14.33
N ALA A 428 30.49 -13.84 -13.28
CA ALA A 428 31.24 -14.06 -12.05
C ALA A 428 32.56 -14.82 -12.30
N LEU A 429 32.53 -15.89 -13.10
CA LEU A 429 33.72 -16.65 -13.48
C LEU A 429 34.70 -15.83 -14.32
N THR A 430 34.17 -15.00 -15.22
CA THR A 430 35.00 -14.13 -16.06
C THR A 430 35.70 -13.10 -15.18
N ALA A 431 34.98 -12.44 -14.27
CA ALA A 431 35.56 -11.49 -13.32
C ALA A 431 36.58 -12.17 -12.39
N PHE A 432 36.22 -13.33 -11.81
CA PHE A 432 37.08 -14.11 -10.92
C PHE A 432 38.40 -14.53 -11.60
N TYR A 433 38.33 -15.15 -12.78
CA TYR A 433 39.54 -15.62 -13.47
C TYR A 433 40.33 -14.49 -14.10
N THR A 434 39.70 -13.38 -14.50
CA THR A 434 40.46 -12.18 -14.92
C THR A 434 41.32 -11.63 -13.77
N ASP A 435 40.83 -11.68 -12.53
CA ASP A 435 41.55 -11.19 -11.35
C ASP A 435 42.57 -12.22 -10.80
N MET A 436 42.19 -13.52 -10.77
CA MET A 436 42.98 -14.55 -10.08
C MET A 436 43.84 -15.43 -11.01
N ASN A 437 43.42 -15.69 -12.25
CA ASN A 437 44.17 -16.50 -13.22
C ASN A 437 43.66 -16.32 -14.68
N PRO A 438 44.20 -15.33 -15.43
CA PRO A 438 43.69 -14.96 -16.76
C PRO A 438 43.76 -16.06 -17.82
N GLU A 439 44.68 -17.02 -17.69
CA GLU A 439 44.83 -18.12 -18.66
C GLU A 439 43.61 -19.06 -18.67
N LYS A 440 42.92 -19.18 -17.53
CA LYS A 440 41.73 -20.01 -17.37
C LYS A 440 40.44 -19.40 -17.91
N CYS A 441 40.46 -18.15 -18.39
CA CYS A 441 39.29 -17.53 -19.01
C CYS A 441 38.78 -18.30 -20.24
N LYS A 442 39.65 -19.04 -20.93
CA LYS A 442 39.30 -19.89 -22.08
C LYS A 442 38.47 -21.11 -21.69
N ASP A 443 38.59 -21.58 -20.45
CA ASP A 443 37.94 -22.80 -19.95
C ASP A 443 36.58 -22.54 -19.27
N ILE A 444 36.17 -21.26 -19.15
CA ILE A 444 34.91 -20.87 -18.50
C ILE A 444 33.69 -21.65 -19.03
N PRO A 445 33.50 -21.86 -20.35
CA PRO A 445 32.36 -22.63 -20.86
C PRO A 445 32.33 -24.08 -20.33
N LEU A 446 33.50 -24.73 -20.24
CA LEU A 446 33.64 -26.10 -19.72
C LEU A 446 33.40 -26.17 -18.21
N ILE A 447 33.88 -25.17 -17.47
CA ILE A 447 33.68 -25.05 -16.02
C ILE A 447 32.19 -24.86 -15.71
N ILE A 448 31.48 -24.02 -16.47
CA ILE A 448 30.03 -23.85 -16.36
C ILE A 448 29.33 -25.18 -16.63
N GLN A 449 29.68 -25.88 -17.72
CA GLN A 449 29.05 -27.15 -18.07
C GLN A 449 29.19 -28.19 -16.94
N LYS A 450 30.35 -28.25 -16.29
CA LYS A 450 30.66 -29.21 -15.23
C LYS A 450 30.03 -28.85 -13.88
N PHE A 451 30.02 -27.56 -13.50
CA PHE A 451 29.69 -27.12 -12.14
C PHE A 451 28.40 -26.29 -12.03
N PHE A 452 27.62 -26.13 -13.11
CA PHE A 452 26.37 -25.35 -13.08
C PHE A 452 25.38 -25.83 -12.01
N ASN A 453 25.27 -27.15 -11.82
CA ASN A 453 24.38 -27.78 -10.83
C ASN A 453 25.06 -28.00 -9.46
N ASN A 454 26.35 -27.68 -9.32
CA ASN A 454 27.11 -27.86 -8.08
C ASN A 454 28.07 -26.68 -7.84
N GLN A 455 27.51 -25.47 -7.81
CA GLN A 455 28.28 -24.23 -7.70
C GLN A 455 28.96 -24.07 -6.34
N ASP A 456 28.40 -24.68 -5.28
CA ASP A 456 28.97 -24.65 -3.93
C ASP A 456 30.29 -25.43 -3.85
N GLU A 457 30.39 -26.57 -4.56
CA GLU A 457 31.63 -27.33 -4.68
C GLU A 457 32.69 -26.52 -5.42
N LEU A 458 32.31 -25.86 -6.52
CA LEU A 458 33.18 -24.96 -7.24
C LEU A 458 33.63 -23.78 -6.37
N HIS A 459 32.71 -23.15 -5.63
CA HIS A 459 33.02 -22.07 -4.73
C HIS A 459 34.03 -22.50 -3.66
N THR A 460 33.76 -23.61 -2.98
CA THR A 460 34.62 -24.15 -1.92
C THR A 460 36.01 -24.51 -2.45
N SER A 461 36.09 -25.13 -3.62
CA SER A 461 37.36 -25.45 -4.28
C SER A 461 38.15 -24.20 -4.67
N LEU A 462 37.47 -23.14 -5.11
CA LEU A 462 38.10 -21.87 -5.46
C LEU A 462 38.56 -21.11 -4.21
N VAL A 463 37.76 -21.06 -3.14
CA VAL A 463 38.14 -20.45 -1.86
C VAL A 463 39.38 -21.16 -1.29
N ALA A 464 39.40 -22.50 -1.30
CA ALA A 464 40.54 -23.27 -0.81
C ALA A 464 41.82 -22.99 -1.59
N LYS A 465 41.73 -22.69 -2.89
CA LYS A 465 42.90 -22.46 -3.75
C LYS A 465 43.34 -21.00 -3.83
N TYR A 466 42.40 -20.07 -3.81
CA TYR A 466 42.63 -18.66 -4.13
C TYR A 466 42.18 -17.71 -3.03
N THR A 467 41.76 -18.20 -1.86
CA THR A 467 41.21 -17.46 -0.70
C THR A 467 39.91 -16.68 -0.97
N LYS A 468 39.51 -16.55 -2.24
CA LYS A 468 38.23 -16.01 -2.68
C LYS A 468 37.54 -17.03 -3.57
N GLY A 469 36.22 -17.01 -3.59
CA GLY A 469 35.42 -17.91 -4.41
C GLY A 469 34.51 -17.17 -5.38
N ILE A 470 33.81 -17.95 -6.18
CA ILE A 470 32.96 -17.44 -7.27
C ILE A 470 31.86 -16.48 -6.81
N PHE A 471 31.34 -16.65 -5.60
CA PHE A 471 30.27 -15.82 -5.06
C PHE A 471 30.77 -14.45 -4.57
N ASP A 472 32.07 -14.29 -4.30
CA ASP A 472 32.66 -12.99 -3.97
C ASP A 472 32.73 -12.06 -5.19
N TYR A 473 32.74 -12.68 -6.38
CA TYR A 473 32.72 -12.02 -7.70
C TYR A 473 31.36 -12.17 -8.39
N ALA A 474 30.35 -12.71 -7.70
CA ALA A 474 28.99 -12.67 -8.19
C ALA A 474 28.63 -11.21 -8.47
N PRO A 475 28.05 -10.87 -9.62
CA PRO A 475 27.58 -9.52 -9.86
C PRO A 475 26.64 -9.13 -8.70
N LYS A 476 27.11 -8.22 -7.84
CA LYS A 476 26.27 -7.61 -6.82
C LYS A 476 25.21 -6.88 -7.62
N TRP A 477 23.96 -7.33 -7.52
CA TRP A 477 22.87 -6.76 -8.30
C TRP A 477 22.75 -5.25 -8.01
N ASP A 478 23.34 -4.48 -8.90
CA ASP A 478 23.37 -3.03 -9.02
C ASP A 478 22.07 -2.50 -9.65
N GLY A 479 21.27 -3.38 -10.24
CA GLY A 479 19.97 -3.06 -10.81
C GLY A 479 19.96 -2.87 -12.33
N GLU A 480 21.04 -3.23 -13.02
CA GLU A 480 21.10 -3.29 -14.48
C GLU A 480 20.91 -4.76 -14.89
N GLU A 481 19.86 -5.23 -15.57
CA GLU A 481 18.91 -4.59 -16.48
C GLU A 481 17.48 -4.90 -16.04
N LEU A 482 16.80 -3.94 -15.45
CA LEU A 482 15.34 -3.95 -15.45
C LEU A 482 14.91 -3.52 -16.84
N ILE A 483 14.40 -4.46 -17.64
CA ILE A 483 14.05 -4.20 -19.05
C ILE A 483 13.02 -3.07 -19.16
N ASP A 484 12.04 -3.06 -18.25
CA ASP A 484 10.94 -2.09 -18.31
C ASP A 484 10.76 -1.27 -17.03
N PHE A 485 11.46 -1.56 -15.92
CA PHE A 485 11.36 -0.74 -14.69
C PHE A 485 12.56 0.18 -14.53
N VAL A 486 12.30 1.47 -14.33
CA VAL A 486 13.34 2.46 -13.98
C VAL A 486 13.20 2.84 -12.51
N ARG A 487 14.31 2.85 -11.77
CA ARG A 487 14.32 3.31 -10.37
C ARG A 487 14.15 4.83 -10.32
N LEU A 488 13.00 5.28 -9.83
CA LEU A 488 12.72 6.72 -9.61
C LEU A 488 13.37 7.24 -8.33
N TYR A 489 13.35 6.44 -7.26
CA TYR A 489 13.89 6.87 -5.97
C TYR A 489 14.45 5.71 -5.14
N PRO A 490 15.61 5.89 -4.46
CA PRO A 490 16.61 6.89 -4.82
C PRO A 490 17.09 6.61 -6.26
N PRO A 491 17.27 7.62 -7.12
CA PRO A 491 17.67 7.33 -8.49
C PRO A 491 19.12 6.82 -8.53
N PRO A 492 19.49 6.08 -9.59
CA PRO A 492 20.83 5.50 -9.72
C PRO A 492 21.95 6.55 -9.69
N ILE A 493 21.67 7.72 -10.28
CA ILE A 493 22.59 8.85 -10.36
C ILE A 493 22.03 10.01 -9.51
N VAL A 494 22.89 10.58 -8.66
CA VAL A 494 22.49 11.72 -7.83
C VAL A 494 22.36 12.97 -8.69
N THR A 495 21.15 13.54 -8.79
CA THR A 495 20.87 14.78 -9.52
C THR A 495 20.46 15.90 -8.55
N GLN A 496 20.48 17.15 -9.02
CA GLN A 496 20.00 18.30 -8.22
C GLN A 496 18.53 18.14 -7.78
N LYS A 497 17.68 17.50 -8.58
CA LYS A 497 16.28 17.20 -8.23
C LYS A 497 16.18 16.29 -6.99
N ASN A 498 17.18 15.46 -6.72
CA ASN A 498 17.17 14.56 -5.55
C ASN A 498 17.25 15.31 -4.24
N CYS A 499 18.00 16.41 -4.20
CA CYS A 499 18.06 17.28 -3.04
C CYS A 499 16.68 17.89 -2.74
N ILE A 500 15.88 18.18 -3.77
CA ILE A 500 14.51 18.68 -3.62
C ILE A 500 13.61 17.58 -3.05
N TYR A 501 13.63 16.36 -3.61
CA TYR A 501 12.83 15.24 -3.08
C TYR A 501 13.17 14.91 -1.63
N LYS A 502 14.46 14.88 -1.28
CA LYS A 502 14.90 14.65 0.10
C LYS A 502 14.39 15.74 1.04
N LYS A 503 14.54 17.02 0.67
CA LYS A 503 13.99 18.15 1.44
C LYS A 503 12.47 18.04 1.64
N MET A 504 11.73 17.62 0.61
CA MET A 504 10.28 17.40 0.72
C MET A 504 9.94 16.27 1.68
N LEU A 505 10.68 15.15 1.61
CA LEU A 505 10.50 14.00 2.50
C LEU A 505 10.75 14.40 3.96
N ASP A 506 11.86 15.08 4.22
CA ASP A 506 12.26 15.56 5.55
C ASP A 506 11.23 16.56 6.12
N ALA A 507 10.74 17.48 5.29
CA ALA A 507 9.71 18.44 5.68
C ALA A 507 8.35 17.76 5.94
N CYS A 508 7.99 16.76 5.13
CA CYS A 508 6.76 15.98 5.31
C CYS A 508 6.80 15.19 6.61
N GLN A 509 7.96 14.59 6.93
CA GLN A 509 8.21 13.88 8.17
C GLN A 509 8.17 14.81 9.39
N SER A 510 8.84 15.97 9.32
CA SER A 510 8.82 16.98 10.38
C SER A 510 7.40 17.50 10.64
N SER A 511 6.64 17.78 9.58
CA SER A 511 5.24 18.21 9.69
C SER A 511 4.36 17.19 10.41
N ILE A 512 4.57 15.89 10.18
CA ILE A 512 3.80 14.82 10.85
C ILE A 512 4.25 14.67 12.30
N GLN A 513 5.55 14.74 12.56
CA GLN A 513 6.09 14.68 13.92
C GLN A 513 5.58 15.85 14.78
N ASP A 514 5.54 17.07 14.23
CA ASP A 514 4.96 18.23 14.90
C ASP A 514 3.47 18.04 15.21
N GLN A 515 2.72 17.42 14.30
CA GLN A 515 1.30 17.10 14.53
C GLN A 515 1.13 16.06 15.64
N LEU A 516 1.96 15.02 15.66
CA LEU A 516 1.95 14.00 16.71
C LEU A 516 2.32 14.58 18.08
N LEU A 517 3.33 15.44 18.13
CA LEU A 517 3.75 16.10 19.36
C LEU A 517 2.61 16.95 19.95
N ARG A 518 1.80 17.61 19.11
CA ARG A 518 0.62 18.38 19.56
C ARG A 518 -0.50 17.49 20.11
N LEU A 519 -0.61 16.25 19.63
CA LEU A 519 -1.59 15.27 20.14
C LEU A 519 -1.18 14.67 21.47
N THR A 520 0.12 14.45 21.65
CA THR A 520 0.67 13.85 22.87
C THR A 520 1.05 14.90 23.91
N ALA A 521 1.10 16.18 23.53
CA ALA A 521 1.27 17.28 24.47
C ALA A 521 0.15 17.22 25.53
N PRO A 522 0.50 17.13 26.83
CA PRO A 522 -0.49 17.20 27.87
C PRO A 522 -1.31 18.48 27.69
N LEU A 523 -2.64 18.38 27.69
CA LEU A 523 -3.54 19.50 27.86
C LEU A 523 -3.14 20.20 29.16
N HIS A 524 -2.29 21.23 29.07
CA HIS A 524 -1.80 21.92 30.24
C HIS A 524 -3.02 22.52 30.96
N ARG A 525 -3.16 22.12 32.23
CA ARG A 525 -4.16 22.64 33.16
C ARG A 525 -4.05 24.16 33.18
N LYS A 526 -5.20 24.85 33.25
CA LYS A 526 -5.31 26.29 33.51
C LYS A 526 -4.36 26.68 34.65
N GLY A 527 -3.41 27.56 34.35
CA GLY A 527 -2.49 28.16 35.32
C GLY A 527 -1.22 28.65 34.62
N ASP A 528 -1.16 29.97 34.42
CA ASP A 528 -0.05 30.81 33.99
C ASP A 528 0.62 30.56 32.62
N ASP A 529 0.39 31.53 31.73
CA ASP A 529 1.10 31.87 30.48
C ASP A 529 1.23 30.81 29.36
N GLY A 530 0.30 29.87 29.32
CA GLY A 530 0.15 28.88 28.24
C GLY A 530 -0.31 29.44 26.89
N LYS A 531 0.60 30.04 26.11
CA LYS A 531 0.41 30.19 24.65
C LYS A 531 1.23 29.12 23.92
N LEU A 532 0.53 28.22 23.22
CA LEU A 532 1.13 27.38 22.19
C LEU A 532 1.84 28.27 21.15
N PRO A 533 2.99 27.85 20.59
CA PRO A 533 3.70 28.64 19.60
C PRO A 533 2.78 28.96 18.40
N PRO A 534 2.72 30.22 17.95
CA PRO A 534 1.85 30.60 16.84
C PRO A 534 2.27 29.89 15.54
N LEU A 535 1.28 29.58 14.71
CA LEU A 535 1.46 29.09 13.34
C LEU A 535 2.42 30.03 12.58
N LYS A 536 3.59 29.54 12.13
CA LYS A 536 4.30 30.23 11.04
C LYS A 536 3.41 30.16 9.79
N GLY A 537 2.81 31.28 9.40
CA GLY A 537 2.04 31.44 8.16
C GLY A 537 0.50 31.51 8.30
N GLY A 538 -0.06 31.50 9.51
CA GLY A 538 -1.50 31.66 9.71
C GLY A 538 -1.92 33.13 9.85
N VAL A 539 -2.49 33.73 8.81
CA VAL A 539 -3.16 35.03 8.92
C VAL A 539 -4.32 34.90 9.93
N LYS A 540 -4.44 35.85 10.85
CA LYS A 540 -5.41 35.92 11.99
C LYS A 540 -6.91 35.72 11.65
N LYS A 541 -7.29 35.49 10.38
CA LYS A 541 -8.68 35.38 9.92
C LYS A 541 -9.25 33.96 9.79
N GLU A 542 -8.45 32.89 9.96
CA GLU A 542 -8.94 31.49 9.84
C GLU A 542 -9.20 30.80 11.19
N LEU A 543 -9.79 31.50 12.16
CA LEU A 543 -10.26 30.89 13.41
C LEU A 543 -11.57 30.12 13.16
N GLY A 544 -11.41 28.89 12.67
CA GLY A 544 -12.51 27.94 12.44
C GLY A 544 -12.07 26.57 11.90
N ARG A 545 -10.77 26.39 11.59
CA ARG A 545 -10.21 25.08 11.23
C ARG A 545 -9.51 24.52 12.46
N ASP A 546 -10.02 23.43 13.01
CA ASP A 546 -9.28 22.65 13.99
C ASP A 546 -7.98 22.12 13.37
N CYS A 547 -7.03 21.74 14.22
CA CYS A 547 -5.68 21.32 13.79
C CYS A 547 -5.65 19.99 12.99
N PHE A 548 -6.82 19.45 12.64
CA PHE A 548 -7.02 18.26 11.81
C PHE A 548 -7.92 18.48 10.58
N GLY A 549 -8.51 19.67 10.40
CA GLY A 549 -9.50 19.88 9.33
C GLY A 549 -10.70 18.93 9.43
N TYR A 550 -11.06 18.49 10.64
CA TYR A 550 -12.31 17.80 10.91
C TYR A 550 -13.35 18.84 11.32
N THR A 551 -13.91 19.57 10.36
CA THR A 551 -15.27 20.10 10.56
C THR A 551 -16.25 18.93 10.44
N GLY A 552 -16.35 18.10 11.47
CA GLY A 552 -17.32 17.00 11.42
C GLY A 552 -17.33 16.01 12.57
N THR A 553 -16.23 15.83 13.32
CA THR A 553 -16.28 14.87 14.44
C THR A 553 -17.20 15.38 15.54
N ASP A 554 -17.27 16.68 15.80
CA ASP A 554 -18.13 17.18 16.89
C ASP A 554 -19.61 17.23 16.48
N LYS A 555 -19.94 17.50 15.21
CA LYS A 555 -21.34 17.46 14.74
C LYS A 555 -21.87 16.05 14.54
N ILE A 556 -21.06 15.14 14.00
CA ILE A 556 -21.44 13.72 13.85
C ILE A 556 -21.51 13.06 15.23
N ARG A 557 -20.58 13.38 16.13
CA ARG A 557 -20.61 12.88 17.52
C ARG A 557 -21.72 13.55 18.33
N GLU A 558 -22.07 14.83 18.13
CA GLU A 558 -23.26 15.45 18.73
C GLU A 558 -24.57 14.82 18.23
N LEU A 559 -24.66 14.52 16.93
CA LEU A 559 -25.84 13.86 16.34
C LEU A 559 -25.95 12.41 16.81
N GLU A 560 -24.84 11.67 16.90
CA GLU A 560 -24.78 10.31 17.46
C GLU A 560 -25.01 10.28 18.98
N LEU A 561 -24.63 11.34 19.71
CA LEU A 561 -24.84 11.47 21.15
C LEU A 561 -26.26 11.93 21.50
N LYS A 562 -26.95 12.67 20.62
CA LYS A 562 -28.36 13.01 20.81
C LYS A 562 -29.29 11.79 20.77
N GLU A 563 -28.86 10.70 20.15
CA GLU A 563 -29.64 9.45 20.08
C GLU A 563 -29.25 8.39 21.13
N LYS A 564 -28.26 8.64 21.99
CA LYS A 564 -27.87 7.70 23.05
C LYS A 564 -28.10 8.30 24.42
N LYS A 565 -28.94 7.63 25.22
CA LYS A 565 -29.06 7.91 26.67
C LYS A 565 -27.65 7.92 27.29
N PRO A 566 -27.30 8.92 28.11
CA PRO A 566 -25.97 9.00 28.70
C PRO A 566 -25.68 7.73 29.49
N LEU A 567 -24.51 7.13 29.25
CA LEU A 567 -24.00 6.04 30.07
C LEU A 567 -23.81 6.56 31.49
N ALA A 568 -24.33 5.82 32.47
CA ALA A 568 -24.21 6.17 33.88
C ALA A 568 -22.74 6.27 34.27
N MET A 569 -22.31 7.44 34.75
CA MET A 569 -20.97 7.58 35.29
C MET A 569 -20.87 6.77 36.59
N PRO A 570 -19.79 6.00 36.80
CA PRO A 570 -19.62 5.22 38.02
C PRO A 570 -19.51 6.14 39.22
N GLY A 571 -20.23 5.81 40.29
CA GLY A 571 -20.21 6.59 41.52
C GLY A 571 -18.83 6.55 42.19
N PRO A 572 -18.55 7.47 43.13
CA PRO A 572 -17.26 7.55 43.82
C PRO A 572 -16.79 6.22 44.45
N ALA A 573 -17.74 5.39 44.93
CA ALA A 573 -17.45 4.07 45.48
C ALA A 573 -16.95 3.06 44.43
N GLN A 574 -17.47 3.12 43.20
CA GLN A 574 -17.06 2.24 42.10
C GLN A 574 -15.68 2.65 41.55
N VAL A 575 -15.40 3.95 41.51
CA VAL A 575 -14.07 4.47 41.14
C VAL A 575 -13.03 4.08 42.19
N ALA A 576 -13.36 4.17 43.48
CA ALA A 576 -12.47 3.75 44.57
C ALA A 576 -12.21 2.23 44.56
N ALA A 577 -13.23 1.41 44.26
CA ALA A 577 -13.07 -0.04 44.14
C ALA A 577 -12.19 -0.43 42.94
N ALA A 578 -12.35 0.24 41.80
CA ALA A 578 -11.51 0.01 40.61
C ALA A 578 -10.05 0.43 40.84
N ALA A 579 -9.81 1.53 41.56
CA ALA A 579 -8.46 1.96 41.93
C ALA A 579 -7.76 0.95 42.86
N ARG A 580 -8.49 0.34 43.80
CA ARG A 580 -7.95 -0.70 44.71
C ARG A 580 -7.63 -2.01 44.00
N LEU A 581 -8.44 -2.40 43.01
CA LEU A 581 -8.17 -3.56 42.16
C LEU A 581 -6.93 -3.35 41.27
N MET A 582 -6.73 -2.13 40.74
CA MET A 582 -5.52 -1.80 39.98
C MET A 582 -4.24 -1.77 40.82
N MET A 583 -4.36 -1.59 42.14
CA MET A 583 -3.23 -1.71 43.08
C MET A 583 -3.06 -3.11 43.67
N GLY A 584 -3.78 -4.12 43.15
CA GLY A 584 -3.54 -5.53 43.48
C GLY A 584 -4.13 -6.03 44.81
N HIS A 585 -5.01 -5.27 45.46
CA HIS A 585 -5.67 -5.72 46.68
C HIS A 585 -6.89 -6.62 46.38
N SER A 586 -6.88 -7.86 46.89
CA SER A 586 -7.99 -8.81 46.78
C SER A 586 -9.12 -8.45 47.75
N SER A 587 -10.38 -8.52 47.30
CA SER A 587 -11.57 -8.07 48.02
C SER A 587 -12.05 -9.03 49.13
N LYS A 588 -11.17 -9.83 49.73
CA LYS A 588 -11.55 -10.78 50.78
C LYS A 588 -10.93 -10.37 52.11
N ASN A 589 -11.83 -10.02 53.02
CA ASN A 589 -11.66 -9.72 54.45
C ASN A 589 -11.25 -8.28 54.74
N LEU A 590 -12.23 -7.48 55.18
CA LEU A 590 -12.14 -6.51 56.30
C LEU A 590 -13.53 -5.90 56.53
N ASP A 591 -14.08 -6.10 57.73
CA ASP A 591 -15.28 -5.39 58.22
C ASP A 591 -14.93 -3.91 58.39
N VAL A 592 -15.50 -3.06 57.54
CA VAL A 592 -15.38 -1.60 57.66
C VAL A 592 -16.75 -1.04 57.96
N ALA A 593 -16.90 -0.47 59.16
CA ALA A 593 -18.12 0.19 59.60
C ALA A 593 -18.47 1.38 58.70
N ILE A 594 -19.76 1.51 58.39
CA ILE A 594 -20.32 2.57 57.54
C ILE A 594 -20.26 3.91 58.30
N PRO A 595 -19.69 5.00 57.73
CA PRO A 595 -19.81 6.31 58.36
C PRO A 595 -21.25 6.81 58.23
N SER A 596 -21.85 7.18 59.37
CA SER A 596 -23.17 7.78 59.47
C SER A 596 -23.18 9.22 58.93
N ARG A 597 -24.29 9.59 58.29
CA ARG A 597 -24.51 10.88 57.62
C ARG A 597 -24.58 12.03 58.64
N PRO A 598 -23.95 13.19 58.41
CA PRO A 598 -24.20 14.38 59.22
C PRO A 598 -25.61 14.92 58.95
N THR A 599 -26.32 15.16 60.04
CA THR A 599 -27.67 15.74 60.10
C THR A 599 -27.61 17.21 59.68
N SER A 600 -28.02 17.54 58.46
CA SER A 600 -28.72 18.79 58.20
C SER A 600 -29.44 18.77 56.85
N GLN A 601 -30.71 19.16 56.93
CA GLN A 601 -31.61 19.56 55.85
C GLN A 601 -32.28 18.44 55.05
N ASN A 602 -33.31 17.91 55.72
CA ASN A 602 -34.56 17.41 55.20
C ASN A 602 -35.03 18.13 53.93
N THR A 603 -35.30 17.37 52.86
CA THR A 603 -36.59 17.39 52.15
C THR A 603 -36.76 16.05 51.42
N LEU A 604 -37.76 15.28 51.81
CA LEU A 604 -38.22 14.07 51.12
C LEU A 604 -39.27 14.46 50.08
N PRO A 605 -39.23 13.89 48.86
CA PRO A 605 -40.43 13.56 48.10
C PRO A 605 -40.77 12.06 48.19
N PRO A 606 -42.02 11.66 47.88
CA PRO A 606 -42.72 10.51 48.47
C PRO A 606 -42.39 9.16 47.82
N PRO A 607 -42.82 8.02 48.43
CA PRO A 607 -42.42 6.70 48.00
C PRO A 607 -43.31 6.19 46.86
N ARG A 608 -42.70 5.54 45.87
CA ARG A 608 -43.36 4.46 45.11
C ARG A 608 -42.44 3.26 44.99
N ARG A 609 -42.90 2.17 45.59
CA ARG A 609 -42.45 0.80 45.34
C ARG A 609 -42.83 0.42 43.91
N ASP A 610 -41.94 -0.29 43.23
CA ASP A 610 -42.20 -1.65 42.73
C ASP A 610 -40.87 -2.27 42.27
N GLY A 611 -40.55 -3.43 42.85
CA GLY A 611 -39.34 -4.19 42.52
C GLY A 611 -39.47 -4.82 41.15
N VAL A 612 -38.71 -4.33 40.18
CA VAL A 612 -38.69 -4.92 38.84
C VAL A 612 -37.79 -6.15 38.83
N GLN A 613 -38.41 -7.34 38.86
CA GLN A 613 -37.81 -8.62 38.48
C GLN A 613 -37.43 -8.60 36.99
N TYR A 614 -36.33 -7.93 36.64
CA TYR A 614 -35.86 -7.84 35.25
C TYR A 614 -35.38 -9.19 34.69
N GLY A 615 -34.91 -10.10 35.56
CA GLY A 615 -34.33 -11.38 35.16
C GLY A 615 -35.34 -12.43 34.68
N LEU A 616 -36.55 -12.44 35.22
CA LEU A 616 -37.60 -13.41 34.85
C LEU A 616 -38.32 -13.00 33.56
N ALA A 617 -38.71 -11.72 33.45
CA ALA A 617 -39.36 -11.19 32.25
C ALA A 617 -38.46 -11.24 30.99
N TYR A 618 -37.13 -11.19 31.16
CA TYR A 618 -36.18 -11.31 30.05
C TYR A 618 -36.01 -12.76 29.57
N ARG A 619 -36.09 -13.75 30.48
CA ARG A 619 -36.01 -15.17 30.13
C ARG A 619 -37.26 -15.67 29.41
N GLU A 620 -38.46 -15.30 29.87
CA GLU A 620 -39.71 -15.65 29.19
C GLU A 620 -39.79 -15.05 27.78
N ARG A 621 -39.25 -13.84 27.60
CA ARG A 621 -39.21 -13.17 26.28
C ARG A 621 -38.29 -13.86 25.28
N LEU A 622 -37.21 -14.48 25.75
CA LEU A 622 -36.29 -15.26 24.90
C LEU A 622 -36.85 -16.63 24.53
N GLU A 623 -37.65 -17.25 25.39
CA GLU A 623 -38.34 -18.50 25.07
C GLU A 623 -39.47 -18.29 24.05
N GLY A 624 -40.20 -17.16 24.12
CA GLY A 624 -41.22 -16.81 23.11
C GLY A 624 -40.68 -16.48 21.71
N LEU A 625 -39.39 -16.15 21.58
CA LEU A 625 -38.75 -15.84 20.30
C LEU A 625 -38.22 -17.07 19.56
N LYS A 626 -38.03 -18.21 20.24
CA LYS A 626 -37.56 -19.46 19.62
C LYS A 626 -38.64 -20.22 18.84
N ASN A 627 -39.92 -19.89 19.03
CA ASN A 627 -41.05 -20.60 18.42
C ASN A 627 -41.76 -19.81 17.30
N LYS A 628 -41.15 -18.76 16.75
CA LYS A 628 -41.72 -18.06 15.58
C LYS A 628 -41.17 -18.63 14.28
N PRO A 629 -42.02 -19.02 13.31
CA PRO A 629 -41.57 -19.58 12.05
C PRO A 629 -40.80 -18.53 11.25
N THR A 630 -39.60 -18.90 10.80
CA THR A 630 -38.74 -18.11 9.92
C THR A 630 -39.49 -17.83 8.61
N ILE A 631 -39.73 -16.55 8.30
CA ILE A 631 -40.30 -16.14 7.02
C ILE A 631 -39.35 -16.59 5.91
N ALA A 632 -39.88 -17.37 4.97
CA ALA A 632 -39.18 -17.94 3.83
C ALA A 632 -38.59 -16.85 2.92
N MET A 633 -37.41 -17.12 2.35
CA MET A 633 -36.84 -16.34 1.25
C MET A 633 -37.83 -16.28 0.09
N THR A 634 -38.37 -15.11 -0.19
CA THR A 634 -39.02 -14.84 -1.47
C THR A 634 -37.96 -14.55 -2.52
N GLN A 635 -37.93 -15.42 -3.53
CA GLN A 635 -37.27 -15.19 -4.82
C GLN A 635 -37.75 -13.84 -5.40
N ILE A 636 -36.82 -12.98 -5.81
CA ILE A 636 -37.14 -11.85 -6.67
C ILE A 636 -36.70 -12.19 -8.08
N THR A 637 -37.71 -12.42 -8.90
CA THR A 637 -37.73 -12.67 -10.33
C THR A 637 -37.36 -11.41 -11.12
N PHE A 638 -36.66 -11.59 -12.23
CA PHE A 638 -36.47 -10.57 -13.28
C PHE A 638 -37.78 -10.31 -14.05
N GLY A 639 -38.06 -9.04 -14.33
CA GLY A 639 -39.05 -8.54 -15.29
C GLY A 639 -39.14 -7.02 -15.10
N GLY A 640 -38.91 -6.11 -16.06
CA GLY A 640 -39.04 -6.21 -17.51
C GLY A 640 -40.43 -5.76 -17.91
N PHE A 641 -40.64 -4.46 -18.16
CA PHE A 641 -41.70 -3.82 -18.96
C PHE A 641 -41.22 -2.36 -19.16
N SER A 642 -41.36 -1.68 -20.30
CA SER A 642 -42.26 -1.79 -21.45
C SER A 642 -41.66 -1.02 -22.63
#